data_AF-A0AAF0ELU1-F1
#
_entry.id   AF-A0AAF0ELU1-F1
#
_cell.length_a   1.000
_cell.length_b   1.000
_cell.length_c   1.000
_cell.angle_alpha   90.00
_cell.angle_beta   90.00
_cell.angle_gamma   90.00
#
_symmetry.space_group_name_H-M   'P 1'
#
loop_
_entity.id
_entity.type
_entity.pdbx_description
1 polymer ?
#
loop_
_entity_poly.entity_id
_entity_poly.type
_entity_poly.pdbx_seq_one_letter_code
_entity_poly.pdbx_strand_id
1 'polypeptide(L)'
;MPPPSAPHHDEQISELLWVLWIEWEWSQGAWSACWQIIKYAIHSGFRHATAGIRITDSEPLATEKLQMMRSLEKRAKPLTYSQIMVRAIAKHMLQSTPVGEDLQASLHLFTDAFADQTMPQRQLLAGKCMMFVTMAQCAAKKSKIRTRDLTVVTSQFLDCFPDDTCLLRCLSDQTRHDKLHKYVRDVMETFMKGNMSHWKEFHWMELILTDVASATSVERVRAHFDRALHIFPGSEQIWKAALAYEVRILQGTKIKQKEYDRIKYLAYQAIRVELRSTYLSTMQWQLVCLLAPMFLGGLMAMPSDGLIAKRASKCNGHQELCNRKYSNITYIGAHDSYAVGDQYTDVAANQVTNVTSQLTDGIRLLQIQGHNSSKGATSDNPSGISLCHTSCALMNGGTLESYLGDVASFLKSNPNEVVTIIIANVENIAASEWDKGFKKAGLNNMAYTTTQETIAKDDWPTLQNMINKNQRLVVLIDNQADLDSANYILPEFKNVWENPYDQTNSNFNCTPDRYDGNTKQMMYLINHFLDENKEILGANIKSPDVNALNDTNSVDAIIKDASQCASDTNYYPTYVLVDFYTAGNGTVFEAVAQMNGVNYVSKPLSKPSSKSQESSAQTYTAPTLAMCMAVLFVTVLTWM
;
A
#
# COMPACT_ATOMS: atom_id res chain seq x y z
N MET A 1 26.83 15.41 40.05
CA MET A 1 25.92 16.24 39.21
C MET A 1 25.08 15.29 38.38
N PRO A 2 23.74 15.38 38.40
CA PRO A 2 22.94 14.63 37.43
C PRO A 2 23.22 15.20 36.03
N PRO A 3 23.15 14.37 34.97
CA PRO A 3 23.35 14.83 33.60
C PRO A 3 22.27 15.86 33.22
N PRO A 4 22.56 16.80 32.30
CA PRO A 4 21.58 17.78 31.88
C PRO A 4 20.40 17.06 31.24
N SER A 5 19.21 17.26 31.80
CA SER A 5 17.95 16.74 31.27
C SER A 5 17.77 17.23 29.83
N ALA A 6 17.77 16.31 28.87
CA ALA A 6 17.33 16.60 27.50
C ALA A 6 15.89 17.15 27.57
N PRO A 7 15.55 18.20 26.80
CA PRO A 7 14.18 18.71 26.78
C PRO A 7 13.25 17.59 26.31
N HIS A 8 12.14 17.42 27.04
CA HIS A 8 11.15 16.37 26.80
C HIS A 8 10.65 16.41 25.35
N HIS A 9 10.52 15.24 24.72
CA HIS A 9 10.10 15.01 23.33
C HIS A 9 8.96 15.94 22.81
N ASP A 10 7.99 16.27 23.67
CA ASP A 10 6.83 17.10 23.32
C ASP A 10 7.17 18.60 23.19
N GLU A 11 8.24 19.05 23.85
CA GLU A 11 8.73 20.44 23.76
C GLU A 11 9.35 20.73 22.39
N GLN A 12 10.03 19.75 21.81
CA GLN A 12 10.63 19.87 20.47
C GLN A 12 9.57 19.90 19.36
N ILE A 13 8.48 19.13 19.50
CA ILE A 13 7.34 19.15 18.56
C ILE A 13 6.63 20.51 18.61
N SER A 14 6.41 21.02 19.82
CA SER A 14 5.77 22.33 20.02
C SER A 14 6.55 23.46 19.33
N GLU A 15 7.88 23.46 19.47
CA GLU A 15 8.73 24.47 18.86
C GLU A 15 8.63 24.44 17.33
N LEU A 16 8.54 23.25 16.73
CA LEU A 16 8.41 23.09 15.28
C LEU A 16 7.04 23.50 14.74
N LEU A 17 5.96 23.23 15.46
CA LEU A 17 4.62 23.67 15.08
C LEU A 17 4.51 25.20 15.02
N TRP A 18 5.15 25.90 15.97
CA TRP A 18 5.24 27.36 15.93
C TRP A 18 5.99 27.85 14.69
N VAL A 19 7.12 27.23 14.38
CA VAL A 19 7.95 27.61 13.22
C VAL A 19 7.17 27.39 11.92
N LEU A 20 6.51 26.25 11.77
CA LEU A 20 5.69 25.93 10.60
C LEU A 20 4.57 26.96 10.39
N TRP A 21 3.94 27.45 11.46
CA TRP A 21 2.88 28.47 11.34
C TRP A 21 3.44 29.82 10.91
N ILE A 22 4.60 30.18 11.45
CA ILE A 22 5.31 31.42 11.12
C ILE A 22 5.78 31.38 9.65
N GLU A 23 6.39 30.28 9.21
CA GLU A 23 6.79 30.03 7.82
C GLU A 23 5.60 30.16 6.87
N TRP A 24 4.47 29.56 7.24
CA TRP A 24 3.24 29.62 6.47
C TRP A 24 2.72 31.06 6.29
N GLU A 25 2.40 31.77 7.38
CA GLU A 25 1.80 33.11 7.27
C GLU A 25 2.77 34.11 6.63
N TRP A 26 4.07 33.91 6.83
CA TRP A 26 5.11 34.65 6.13
C TRP A 26 5.06 34.42 4.61
N SER A 27 5.00 33.15 4.15
CA SER A 27 4.94 32.82 2.72
C SER A 27 3.73 33.40 2.00
N GLN A 28 2.62 33.55 2.72
CA GLN A 28 1.37 34.10 2.19
C GLN A 28 1.32 35.63 2.20
N GLY A 29 2.40 36.30 2.61
CA GLY A 29 2.43 37.75 2.78
C GLY A 29 1.48 38.27 3.87
N ALA A 30 1.09 37.42 4.83
CA ALA A 30 0.19 37.75 5.94
C ALA A 30 0.97 38.38 7.11
N TRP A 31 1.69 39.47 6.83
CA TRP A 31 2.74 39.99 7.70
C TRP A 31 2.26 40.37 9.11
N SER A 32 1.06 40.93 9.23
CA SER A 32 0.44 41.29 10.51
C SER A 32 0.14 40.04 11.36
N ALA A 33 -0.41 39.00 10.74
CA ALA A 33 -0.72 37.73 11.38
C ALA A 33 0.55 37.00 11.83
N CYS A 34 1.57 36.98 10.97
CA CYS A 34 2.85 36.37 11.27
C CYS A 34 3.54 37.02 12.49
N TRP A 35 3.53 38.36 12.59
CA TRP A 35 4.05 39.04 13.79
C TRP A 35 3.27 38.71 15.07
N GLN A 36 1.94 38.57 14.97
CA GLN A 36 1.12 38.19 16.12
C GLN A 36 1.42 36.75 16.56
N ILE A 37 1.65 35.81 15.62
CA ILE A 37 2.04 34.43 15.94
C ILE A 37 3.42 34.38 16.59
N ILE A 38 4.39 35.14 16.07
CA ILE A 38 5.72 35.29 16.69
C ILE A 38 5.57 35.81 18.13
N LYS A 39 4.68 36.79 18.35
CA LYS A 39 4.37 37.30 19.70
C LYS A 39 3.89 36.15 20.59
N TYR A 40 2.88 35.40 20.18
CA TYR A 40 2.35 34.29 20.98
C TYR A 40 3.40 33.18 21.24
N ALA A 41 4.20 32.82 20.24
CA ALA A 41 5.28 31.85 20.39
C ALA A 41 6.33 32.29 21.42
N ILE A 42 6.71 33.57 21.41
CA ILE A 42 7.64 34.12 22.41
C ILE A 42 7.03 34.05 23.81
N HIS A 43 5.75 34.41 23.98
CA HIS A 43 5.06 34.39 25.27
C HIS A 43 4.87 32.98 25.82
N SER A 44 4.60 31.98 24.96
CA SER A 44 4.51 30.57 25.36
C SER A 44 5.88 29.90 25.54
N GLY A 45 6.97 30.60 25.23
CA GLY A 45 8.30 30.00 25.21
C GLY A 45 8.51 28.98 24.09
N PHE A 46 7.70 29.02 23.03
CA PHE A 46 7.60 28.03 21.94
C PHE A 46 7.06 26.67 22.40
N ARG A 47 6.30 26.67 23.49
CA ARG A 47 5.56 25.50 24.01
C ARG A 47 4.08 25.64 23.69
N HIS A 48 3.28 24.66 24.11
CA HIS A 48 1.82 24.67 23.99
C HIS A 48 1.21 26.00 24.44
N ALA A 49 0.27 26.51 23.66
CA ALA A 49 -0.53 27.67 24.04
C ALA A 49 -1.58 27.23 25.07
N THR A 50 -1.67 27.92 26.20
CA THR A 50 -2.63 27.62 27.27
C THR A 50 -4.05 28.11 26.96
N ALA A 51 -4.24 28.86 25.87
CA ALA A 51 -5.51 29.39 25.42
C ALA A 51 -5.55 29.54 23.90
N GLY A 52 -6.75 29.64 23.33
CA GLY A 52 -6.94 29.85 21.90
C GLY A 52 -6.27 31.13 21.41
N ILE A 53 -5.41 31.00 20.40
CA ILE A 53 -4.70 32.11 19.77
C ILE A 53 -5.69 32.87 18.88
N ARG A 54 -5.88 34.16 19.14
CA ARG A 54 -6.69 35.03 18.28
C ARG A 54 -5.77 35.94 17.49
N ILE A 55 -5.82 35.78 16.17
CA ILE A 55 -5.14 36.66 15.21
C ILE A 55 -6.14 37.70 14.72
N THR A 56 -5.75 38.95 14.78
CA THR A 56 -6.52 40.10 14.31
C THR A 56 -5.89 40.69 13.06
N ASP A 57 -6.60 41.55 12.34
CA ASP A 57 -6.01 42.23 11.18
C ASP A 57 -5.08 43.40 11.59
N SER A 58 -5.06 43.80 12.87
CA SER A 58 -4.27 44.94 13.34
C SER A 58 -2.77 44.67 13.33
N GLU A 59 -2.01 45.54 12.65
CA GLU A 59 -0.56 45.42 12.57
C GLU A 59 0.12 45.85 13.89
N PRO A 60 1.04 45.04 14.46
CA PRO A 60 1.78 45.41 15.66
C PRO A 60 2.62 46.68 15.50
N LEU A 61 2.79 47.44 16.58
CA LEU A 61 3.57 48.68 16.57
C LEU A 61 5.06 48.40 16.28
N ALA A 62 5.76 49.36 15.68
CA ALA A 62 7.19 49.24 15.38
C ALA A 62 8.04 48.94 16.64
N THR A 63 7.68 49.53 17.77
CA THR A 63 8.32 49.29 19.07
C THR A 63 8.10 47.86 19.57
N GLU A 64 6.90 47.30 19.39
CA GLU A 64 6.60 45.89 19.73
C GLU A 64 7.38 44.92 18.84
N LYS A 65 7.48 45.20 17.54
CA LYS A 65 8.27 44.38 16.60
C LYS A 65 9.76 44.33 16.98
N LEU A 66 10.33 45.46 17.38
CA LEU A 66 11.72 45.53 17.88
C LEU A 66 11.90 44.77 19.21
N GLN A 67 10.92 44.82 20.11
CA GLN A 67 10.96 44.04 21.35
C GLN A 67 10.91 42.53 21.09
N MET A 68 10.09 42.08 20.15
CA MET A 68 10.04 40.67 19.74
C MET A 68 11.37 40.20 19.16
N MET A 69 12.00 41.00 18.29
CA MET A 69 13.34 40.70 17.76
C MET A 69 14.39 40.54 18.85
N ARG A 70 14.45 41.47 19.81
CA ARG A 70 15.39 41.38 20.95
C ARG A 70 15.14 40.13 21.79
N SER A 71 13.88 39.72 21.96
CA SER A 71 13.52 38.49 22.68
C SER A 71 13.95 37.23 21.94
N LEU A 72 13.84 37.21 20.61
CA LEU A 72 14.36 36.13 19.79
C LEU A 72 15.88 36.02 19.89
N GLU A 73 16.60 37.15 19.88
CA GLU A 73 18.07 37.24 19.94
C GLU A 73 18.67 36.83 21.30
N LYS A 74 17.97 37.08 22.41
CA LYS A 74 18.44 36.78 23.78
C LYS A 74 18.53 35.28 24.13
N ARG A 75 18.01 34.36 23.31
CA ARG A 75 18.08 32.90 23.58
C ARG A 75 19.51 32.35 23.47
N ALA A 76 19.86 31.43 24.37
CA ALA A 76 21.20 30.85 24.51
C ALA A 76 21.62 30.03 23.28
N LYS A 77 22.93 30.07 22.95
CA LYS A 77 23.57 29.26 21.90
C LYS A 77 23.90 27.84 22.43
N PRO A 78 23.95 26.79 21.57
CA PRO A 78 23.76 26.82 20.13
C PRO A 78 22.28 26.93 19.73
N LEU A 79 22.01 27.59 18.59
CA LEU A 79 20.66 27.78 18.08
C LEU A 79 20.18 26.53 17.33
N THR A 80 18.90 26.21 17.47
CA THR A 80 18.24 25.21 16.62
C THR A 80 17.96 25.79 15.23
N TYR A 81 17.78 24.94 14.21
CA TYR A 81 17.37 25.40 12.87
C TYR A 81 16.05 26.17 12.90
N SER A 82 15.11 25.75 13.76
CA SER A 82 13.84 26.41 14.05
C SER A 82 14.03 27.86 14.51
N GLN A 83 14.97 28.08 15.43
CA GLN A 83 15.27 29.42 15.96
C GLN A 83 15.96 30.29 14.91
N ILE A 84 16.81 29.71 14.08
CA ILE A 84 17.45 30.42 12.96
C ILE A 84 16.39 30.85 11.93
N MET A 85 15.45 29.97 11.58
CA MET A 85 14.39 30.25 10.62
C MET A 85 13.46 31.37 11.10
N VAL A 86 12.96 31.30 12.33
CA VAL A 86 12.07 32.34 12.88
C VAL A 86 12.78 33.69 13.01
N ARG A 87 14.07 33.70 13.39
CA ARG A 87 14.89 34.92 13.40
C ARG A 87 15.06 35.50 11.99
N ALA A 88 15.32 34.67 11.00
CA ALA A 88 15.47 35.11 9.62
C ALA A 88 14.17 35.69 9.06
N ILE A 89 13.03 35.05 9.32
CA ILE A 89 11.70 35.54 8.96
C ILE A 89 11.42 36.88 9.65
N ALA A 90 11.53 36.94 10.98
CA ALA A 90 11.24 38.16 11.73
C ALA A 90 12.16 39.33 11.34
N LYS A 91 13.45 39.05 11.05
CA LYS A 91 14.40 40.05 10.56
C LYS A 91 14.06 40.52 9.15
N HIS A 92 13.64 39.63 8.26
CA HIS A 92 13.13 39.99 6.94
C HIS A 92 11.87 40.87 7.04
N MET A 93 10.97 40.55 7.96
CA MET A 93 9.70 41.27 8.18
C MET A 93 9.85 42.64 8.81
N LEU A 94 10.92 42.87 9.59
CA LEU A 94 11.15 44.13 10.32
C LEU A 94 11.63 45.25 9.38
N GLN A 95 12.04 44.91 8.17
CA GLN A 95 12.72 45.82 7.24
C GLN A 95 11.73 46.81 6.63
N SER A 96 11.98 48.10 6.86
CA SER A 96 11.10 49.19 6.42
C SER A 96 11.45 49.77 5.05
N THR A 97 12.57 49.38 4.43
CA THR A 97 13.08 49.95 3.17
C THR A 97 13.23 48.92 2.04
N PRO A 98 13.00 49.29 0.77
CA PRO A 98 12.85 48.33 -0.33
C PRO A 98 14.17 47.82 -0.95
N VAL A 99 15.34 48.22 -0.45
CA VAL A 99 16.61 48.10 -1.18
C VAL A 99 17.45 46.93 -0.64
N GLY A 100 17.93 46.08 -1.55
CA GLY A 100 18.45 44.72 -1.30
C GLY A 100 19.72 44.55 -0.46
N GLU A 101 20.09 45.48 0.42
CA GLU A 101 21.11 45.22 1.46
C GLU A 101 20.50 44.47 2.67
N ASP A 102 19.19 44.56 2.88
CA ASP A 102 18.57 44.10 4.12
C ASP A 102 18.27 42.57 4.15
N LEU A 103 18.00 41.94 3.01
CA LEU A 103 17.83 40.49 2.94
C LEU A 103 19.12 39.74 3.28
N GLN A 104 20.27 40.34 2.98
CA GLN A 104 21.58 39.84 3.32
C GLN A 104 21.73 39.62 4.83
N ALA A 105 21.14 40.51 5.65
CA ALA A 105 21.18 40.39 7.11
C ALA A 105 20.36 39.20 7.65
N SER A 106 19.34 38.74 6.92
CA SER A 106 18.55 37.54 7.23
C SER A 106 19.24 36.28 6.71
N LEU A 107 19.87 36.35 5.54
CA LEU A 107 20.66 35.27 4.95
C LEU A 107 21.95 35.00 5.72
N HIS A 108 22.56 36.04 6.33
CA HIS A 108 23.74 35.88 7.18
C HIS A 108 23.49 34.98 8.39
N LEU A 109 22.26 34.90 8.90
CA LEU A 109 21.92 33.98 9.99
C LEU A 109 22.05 32.51 9.59
N PHE A 110 21.83 32.20 8.30
CA PHE A 110 22.03 30.86 7.76
C PHE A 110 23.50 30.61 7.44
N THR A 111 24.20 31.57 6.84
CA THR A 111 25.63 31.42 6.49
C THR A 111 26.52 31.30 7.72
N ASP A 112 26.26 32.08 8.77
CA ASP A 112 26.97 31.99 10.05
C ASP A 112 26.73 30.62 10.71
N ALA A 113 25.54 30.05 10.53
CA ALA A 113 25.18 28.73 11.05
C ALA A 113 25.79 27.59 10.22
N PHE A 114 25.97 27.76 8.91
CA PHE A 114 26.70 26.79 8.05
C PHE A 114 28.20 26.74 8.36
N ALA A 115 28.79 27.89 8.72
CA ALA A 115 30.19 27.99 9.09
C ALA A 115 30.51 27.32 10.44
N ASP A 116 29.50 27.14 11.32
CA ASP A 116 29.64 26.43 12.58
C ASP A 116 29.69 24.90 12.37
N GLN A 117 30.89 24.33 12.48
CA GLN A 117 31.07 22.90 12.26
C GLN A 117 30.40 21.99 13.31
N THR A 118 29.97 22.57 14.44
CA THR A 118 29.35 21.82 15.54
C THR A 118 27.83 21.72 15.40
N MET A 119 27.24 22.36 14.39
CA MET A 119 25.79 22.39 14.21
C MET A 119 25.23 21.02 13.79
N PRO A 120 24.30 20.43 14.58
CA PRO A 120 23.60 19.21 14.19
C PRO A 120 22.75 19.45 12.94
N GLN A 121 22.65 18.45 12.04
CA GLN A 121 21.69 18.43 10.93
C GLN A 121 21.88 19.54 9.88
N ARG A 122 23.13 19.83 9.46
CA ARG A 122 23.42 20.87 8.46
C ARG A 122 22.66 20.71 7.13
N GLN A 123 22.32 19.47 6.73
CA GLN A 123 21.47 19.18 5.57
C GLN A 123 20.03 19.67 5.73
N LEU A 124 19.45 19.56 6.94
CA LEU A 124 18.10 20.06 7.23
C LEU A 124 18.07 21.59 7.23
N LEU A 125 19.12 22.22 7.78
CA LEU A 125 19.29 23.67 7.72
C LEU A 125 19.44 24.17 6.28
N ALA A 126 20.13 23.42 5.42
CA ALA A 126 20.27 23.72 4.01
C ALA A 126 18.91 23.75 3.29
N GLY A 127 18.07 22.73 3.54
CA GLY A 127 16.69 22.70 3.03
C GLY A 127 15.83 23.87 3.51
N LYS A 128 15.91 24.22 4.80
CA LYS A 128 15.15 25.36 5.37
C LYS A 128 15.62 26.72 4.84
N CYS A 129 16.92 26.89 4.63
CA CYS A 129 17.45 28.09 3.99
C CYS A 129 16.97 28.21 2.53
N MET A 130 16.90 27.11 1.79
CA MET A 130 16.39 27.10 0.42
C MET A 130 14.91 27.45 0.37
N MET A 131 14.12 26.86 1.26
CA MET A 131 12.72 27.24 1.43
C MET A 131 12.57 28.73 1.76
N PHE A 132 13.42 29.28 2.63
CA PHE A 132 13.45 30.72 2.92
C PHE A 132 13.76 31.56 1.67
N VAL A 133 14.77 31.19 0.89
CA VAL A 133 15.13 31.92 -0.35
C VAL A 133 13.96 31.89 -1.35
N THR A 134 13.35 30.72 -1.57
CA THR A 134 12.22 30.56 -2.50
C THR A 134 10.99 31.31 -2.02
N MET A 135 10.62 31.18 -0.75
CA MET A 135 9.44 31.83 -0.19
C MET A 135 9.61 33.35 -0.06
N ALA A 136 10.80 33.85 0.26
CA ALA A 136 11.09 35.28 0.28
C ALA A 136 10.92 35.94 -1.09
N GLN A 137 11.21 35.22 -2.18
CA GLN A 137 10.93 35.68 -3.55
C GLN A 137 9.43 35.75 -3.84
N CYS A 138 8.65 34.80 -3.31
CA CYS A 138 7.21 34.72 -3.53
C CYS A 138 6.38 35.66 -2.64
N ALA A 139 6.78 35.90 -1.39
CA ALA A 139 5.99 36.65 -0.40
C ALA A 139 5.92 38.17 -0.66
N ALA A 140 6.75 38.70 -1.57
CA ALA A 140 7.03 40.12 -1.83
C ALA A 140 5.96 41.15 -1.39
N LYS A 141 6.32 42.01 -0.41
CA LYS A 141 5.64 43.30 -0.19
C LYS A 141 6.31 44.47 -0.94
N LYS A 142 7.61 44.41 -1.29
CA LYS A 142 8.34 45.47 -2.04
C LYS A 142 9.82 45.21 -2.42
N SER A 143 10.49 44.17 -1.92
CA SER A 143 11.90 43.87 -2.21
C SER A 143 12.04 42.59 -3.06
N LYS A 144 12.88 42.64 -4.10
CA LYS A 144 13.27 41.48 -4.91
C LYS A 144 14.66 41.02 -4.49
N ILE A 145 14.87 39.71 -4.33
CA ILE A 145 16.22 39.14 -4.18
C ILE A 145 17.00 39.46 -5.47
N ARG A 146 18.14 40.14 -5.37
CA ARG A 146 18.98 40.38 -6.55
C ARG A 146 19.69 39.10 -6.93
N THR A 147 19.81 38.85 -8.22
CA THR A 147 20.51 37.68 -8.77
C THR A 147 21.91 37.53 -8.18
N ARG A 148 22.65 38.63 -7.98
CA ARG A 148 23.99 38.60 -7.37
C ARG A 148 24.01 38.06 -5.92
N ASP A 149 22.98 38.38 -5.12
CA ASP A 149 22.90 37.95 -3.72
C ASP A 149 22.50 36.47 -3.66
N LEU A 150 21.65 36.03 -4.60
CA LEU A 150 21.35 34.62 -4.82
C LEU A 150 22.61 33.84 -5.23
N THR A 151 23.43 34.37 -6.14
CA THR A 151 24.68 33.74 -6.56
C THR A 151 25.68 33.58 -5.43
N VAL A 152 25.82 34.57 -4.53
CA VAL A 152 26.73 34.47 -3.36
C VAL A 152 26.28 33.36 -2.42
N VAL A 153 24.98 33.29 -2.11
CA VAL A 153 24.42 32.22 -1.26
C VAL A 153 24.58 30.87 -1.96
N THR A 154 24.20 30.75 -3.23
CA THR A 154 24.37 29.53 -4.03
C THR A 154 25.84 29.06 -4.05
N SER A 155 26.81 29.96 -4.19
CA SER A 155 28.23 29.62 -4.17
C SER A 155 28.67 29.05 -2.80
N GLN A 156 28.27 29.69 -1.70
CA GLN A 156 28.59 29.21 -0.36
C GLN A 156 27.90 27.86 -0.04
N PHE A 157 26.72 27.62 -0.62
CA PHE A 157 26.03 26.33 -0.58
C PHE A 157 26.78 25.24 -1.33
N LEU A 158 27.27 25.54 -2.53
CA LEU A 158 28.07 24.62 -3.33
C LEU A 158 29.40 24.27 -2.66
N ASP A 159 30.01 25.23 -1.95
CA ASP A 159 31.23 24.98 -1.17
C ASP A 159 30.98 24.06 0.03
N CYS A 160 29.79 24.12 0.63
CA CYS A 160 29.41 23.28 1.77
C CYS A 160 28.87 21.90 1.37
N PHE A 161 28.23 21.78 0.19
CA PHE A 161 27.51 20.60 -0.28
C PHE A 161 27.69 20.39 -1.81
N PRO A 162 28.90 20.07 -2.28
CA PRO A 162 29.22 20.06 -3.71
C PRO A 162 28.50 18.98 -4.54
N ASP A 163 28.02 17.90 -3.92
CA ASP A 163 27.48 16.72 -4.60
C ASP A 163 25.94 16.58 -4.51
N ASP A 164 25.23 17.54 -3.89
CA ASP A 164 23.78 17.44 -3.66
C ASP A 164 22.95 17.94 -4.86
N THR A 165 22.70 17.02 -5.78
CA THR A 165 21.96 17.25 -7.05
C THR A 165 20.47 17.59 -6.84
N CYS A 166 19.88 17.26 -5.69
CA CYS A 166 18.50 17.60 -5.35
C CYS A 166 18.38 19.09 -4.97
N LEU A 167 19.38 19.58 -4.22
CA LEU A 167 19.52 20.99 -3.85
C LEU A 167 19.73 21.89 -5.08
N LEU A 168 20.52 21.43 -6.06
CA LEU A 168 20.76 22.10 -7.34
C LEU A 168 19.50 22.24 -8.22
N ARG A 169 18.61 21.25 -8.16
CA ARG A 169 17.34 21.23 -8.91
C ARG A 169 16.29 22.15 -8.30
N CYS A 170 16.26 22.29 -6.97
CA CYS A 170 15.33 23.19 -6.28
C CYS A 170 15.53 24.67 -6.64
N LEU A 171 16.73 25.06 -7.09
CA LEU A 171 17.03 26.41 -7.57
C LEU A 171 16.39 26.75 -8.93
N SER A 172 15.92 25.76 -9.71
CA SER A 172 15.39 25.99 -11.06
C SER A 172 13.88 26.18 -11.15
N ASP A 173 13.12 25.81 -10.11
CA ASP A 173 11.67 25.66 -10.25
C ASP A 173 10.89 26.73 -9.45
N GLN A 174 10.24 27.64 -10.18
CA GLN A 174 9.34 28.67 -9.64
C GLN A 174 7.93 28.53 -10.22
N THR A 175 6.89 28.48 -9.38
CA THR A 175 5.64 29.29 -9.56
C THR A 175 4.71 29.21 -8.34
N ARG A 176 3.78 30.18 -8.27
CA ARG A 176 3.18 30.78 -7.07
C ARG A 176 1.68 30.46 -6.89
N HIS A 177 1.22 30.57 -5.63
CA HIS A 177 -0.14 30.41 -5.11
C HIS A 177 -1.10 31.58 -5.32
N ASP A 178 -2.38 31.23 -5.48
CA ASP A 178 -3.53 31.97 -4.93
C ASP A 178 -4.70 31.01 -4.69
N LYS A 179 -4.94 30.61 -3.43
CA LYS A 179 -6.24 30.10 -2.90
C LYS A 179 -6.23 29.69 -1.41
N LEU A 180 -5.13 29.86 -0.67
CA LEU A 180 -4.84 29.03 0.50
C LEU A 180 -4.95 29.72 1.88
N HIS A 181 -5.26 31.03 1.90
CA HIS A 181 -5.19 31.87 3.10
C HIS A 181 -6.11 31.44 4.27
N LYS A 182 -7.32 30.95 3.97
CA LYS A 182 -8.32 30.56 5.00
C LYS A 182 -8.20 29.10 5.47
N TYR A 183 -7.44 28.29 4.74
CA TYR A 183 -7.42 26.83 4.92
C TYR A 183 -6.41 26.38 5.97
N VAL A 184 -5.18 26.90 5.91
CA VAL A 184 -4.09 26.49 6.81
C VAL A 184 -4.23 27.08 8.21
N ARG A 185 -4.81 28.28 8.35
CA ARG A 185 -5.03 28.91 9.67
C ARG A 185 -5.88 28.04 10.61
N ASP A 186 -6.95 27.44 10.10
CA ASP A 186 -7.85 26.60 10.89
C ASP A 186 -7.24 25.21 11.21
N VAL A 187 -6.34 24.73 10.36
CA VAL A 187 -5.58 23.49 10.56
C VAL A 187 -4.49 23.70 11.63
N MET A 188 -3.74 24.80 11.58
CA MET A 188 -2.75 25.16 12.60
C MET A 188 -3.40 25.44 13.97
N GLU A 189 -4.58 26.07 13.99
CA GLU A 189 -5.36 26.20 15.22
C GLU A 189 -5.79 24.85 15.82
N THR A 190 -6.10 23.85 14.99
CA THR A 190 -6.48 22.51 15.45
C THR A 190 -5.29 21.77 16.05
N PHE A 191 -4.09 21.93 15.48
CA PHE A 191 -2.86 21.37 16.04
C PHE A 191 -2.46 22.02 17.36
N MET A 192 -2.51 23.35 17.44
CA MET A 192 -2.09 24.07 18.64
C MET A 192 -3.06 23.91 19.82
N LYS A 193 -4.26 23.34 19.58
CA LYS A 193 -5.26 22.99 20.59
C LYS A 193 -5.16 21.53 21.09
N GLY A 194 -4.36 20.66 20.45
CA GLY A 194 -4.26 19.23 20.76
C GLY A 194 -2.83 18.76 21.07
N ASN A 195 -2.68 17.66 21.81
CA ASN A 195 -1.37 17.09 22.14
C ASN A 195 -0.96 16.08 21.07
N MET A 196 0.15 16.32 20.35
CA MET A 196 0.64 15.40 19.33
C MET A 196 1.43 14.26 19.96
N SER A 197 1.06 13.01 19.68
CA SER A 197 1.65 11.82 20.30
C SER A 197 3.00 11.41 19.70
N HIS A 198 3.28 11.67 18.41
CA HIS A 198 4.44 11.09 17.71
C HIS A 198 5.09 11.98 16.63
N TRP A 199 6.44 11.98 16.58
CA TRP A 199 7.27 12.72 15.61
C TRP A 199 7.11 12.28 14.15
N LYS A 200 6.64 11.04 13.90
CA LYS A 200 6.40 10.53 12.54
C LYS A 200 5.13 11.12 11.93
N GLU A 201 4.08 11.31 12.72
CA GLU A 201 2.85 11.99 12.29
C GLU A 201 3.17 13.45 11.95
N PHE A 202 4.01 14.10 12.75
CA PHE A 202 4.48 15.47 12.50
C PHE A 202 5.13 15.65 11.13
N HIS A 203 6.10 14.81 10.75
CA HIS A 203 6.79 14.93 9.46
C HIS A 203 5.88 14.70 8.25
N TRP A 204 4.92 13.77 8.36
CA TRP A 204 3.93 13.55 7.30
C TRP A 204 3.04 14.77 7.12
N MET A 205 2.72 15.46 8.21
CA MET A 205 1.93 16.68 8.17
C MET A 205 2.75 17.89 7.69
N GLU A 206 4.03 18.01 8.06
CA GLU A 206 4.95 18.99 7.48
C GLU A 206 5.07 18.81 5.97
N LEU A 207 5.19 17.56 5.50
CA LEU A 207 5.20 17.22 4.08
C LEU A 207 3.89 17.61 3.39
N ILE A 208 2.73 17.26 3.97
CA ILE A 208 1.42 17.62 3.42
C ILE A 208 1.25 19.14 3.37
N LEU A 209 1.63 19.87 4.42
CA LEU A 209 1.49 21.33 4.48
C LEU A 209 2.46 22.04 3.54
N THR A 210 3.67 21.51 3.38
CA THR A 210 4.65 21.99 2.39
C THR A 210 4.16 21.75 0.96
N ASP A 211 3.59 20.57 0.69
CA ASP A 211 3.03 20.25 -0.63
C ASP A 211 1.76 21.08 -0.87
N VAL A 212 0.91 21.28 0.12
CA VAL A 212 -0.24 22.20 0.04
C VAL A 212 0.22 23.64 -0.27
N ALA A 213 1.32 24.10 0.36
CA ALA A 213 1.92 25.42 0.15
C ALA A 213 2.74 25.56 -1.14
N SER A 214 2.99 24.47 -1.89
CA SER A 214 3.80 24.47 -3.11
C SER A 214 3.14 23.81 -4.34
N ALA A 215 2.02 23.08 -4.16
CA ALA A 215 1.41 22.25 -5.21
C ALA A 215 0.36 22.99 -6.05
N THR A 216 0.25 22.54 -7.30
CA THR A 216 -0.68 23.01 -8.33
C THR A 216 -1.92 22.11 -8.54
N SER A 217 -2.02 20.96 -7.84
CA SER A 217 -3.10 19.95 -8.02
C SER A 217 -3.68 19.43 -6.70
N VAL A 218 -5.02 19.38 -6.65
CA VAL A 218 -5.82 18.87 -5.51
C VAL A 218 -5.61 17.37 -5.31
N GLU A 219 -5.44 16.64 -6.40
CA GLU A 219 -5.25 15.18 -6.43
C GLU A 219 -3.95 14.78 -5.73
N ARG A 220 -2.91 15.59 -5.89
CA ARG A 220 -1.62 15.38 -5.23
C ARG A 220 -1.71 15.52 -3.71
N VAL A 221 -2.43 16.54 -3.22
CA VAL A 221 -2.66 16.72 -1.77
C VAL A 221 -3.55 15.62 -1.21
N ARG A 222 -4.61 15.22 -1.95
CA ARG A 222 -5.47 14.08 -1.61
C ARG A 222 -4.67 12.79 -1.44
N ALA A 223 -3.75 12.52 -2.37
CA ALA A 223 -2.88 11.34 -2.29
C ALA A 223 -1.98 11.37 -1.05
N HIS A 224 -1.51 12.53 -0.61
CA HIS A 224 -0.74 12.62 0.65
C HIS A 224 -1.60 12.41 1.89
N PHE A 225 -2.83 12.94 1.93
CA PHE A 225 -3.77 12.62 3.01
C PHE A 225 -4.13 11.14 3.03
N ASP A 226 -4.39 10.53 1.88
CA ASP A 226 -4.71 9.10 1.78
C ASP A 226 -3.54 8.23 2.26
N ARG A 227 -2.30 8.60 1.90
CA ARG A 227 -1.08 7.95 2.41
C ARG A 227 -0.91 8.13 3.91
N ALA A 228 -1.12 9.33 4.45
CA ALA A 228 -0.97 9.60 5.87
C ALA A 228 -2.06 8.89 6.71
N LEU A 229 -3.30 8.84 6.23
CA LEU A 229 -4.40 8.11 6.86
C LEU A 229 -4.21 6.60 6.81
N HIS A 230 -3.56 6.11 5.76
CA HIS A 230 -3.17 4.71 5.66
C HIS A 230 -2.11 4.33 6.70
N ILE A 231 -1.12 5.20 6.91
CA ILE A 231 -0.02 4.95 7.86
C ILE A 231 -0.48 5.19 9.31
N PHE A 232 -1.35 6.17 9.54
CA PHE A 232 -1.82 6.56 10.87
C PHE A 232 -3.35 6.53 10.96
N PRO A 233 -3.98 5.35 10.81
CA PRO A 233 -5.43 5.24 10.79
C PRO A 233 -6.08 5.60 12.12
N GLY A 234 -5.34 5.64 13.23
CA GLY A 234 -5.83 6.08 14.54
C GLY A 234 -5.60 7.56 14.86
N SER A 235 -4.96 8.32 13.96
CA SER A 235 -4.64 9.74 14.20
C SER A 235 -5.86 10.62 13.92
N GLU A 236 -6.58 10.97 14.98
CA GLU A 236 -7.73 11.88 14.95
C GLU A 236 -7.37 13.20 14.23
N GLN A 237 -6.12 13.65 14.36
CA GLN A 237 -5.61 14.88 13.80
C GLN A 237 -5.45 14.80 12.28
N ILE A 238 -4.94 13.68 11.75
CA ILE A 238 -4.83 13.47 10.29
C ILE A 238 -6.23 13.30 9.68
N TRP A 239 -7.15 12.61 10.36
CA TRP A 239 -8.56 12.49 9.93
C TRP A 239 -9.28 13.83 9.87
N LYS A 240 -9.16 14.65 10.92
CA LYS A 240 -9.75 16.00 10.95
C LYS A 240 -9.15 16.90 9.87
N ALA A 241 -7.84 16.85 9.66
CA ALA A 241 -7.18 17.64 8.63
C ALA A 241 -7.63 17.23 7.21
N ALA A 242 -7.75 15.93 6.93
CA ALA A 242 -8.23 15.42 5.64
C ALA A 242 -9.70 15.79 5.37
N LEU A 243 -10.57 15.63 6.36
CA LEU A 243 -11.99 15.98 6.23
C LEU A 243 -12.17 17.50 6.06
N ALA A 244 -11.41 18.30 6.81
CA ALA A 244 -11.39 19.74 6.65
C ALA A 244 -10.87 20.17 5.27
N TYR A 245 -9.88 19.47 4.70
CA TYR A 245 -9.42 19.67 3.32
C TYR A 245 -10.56 19.52 2.33
N GLU A 246 -11.23 18.36 2.34
CA GLU A 246 -12.27 18.02 1.37
C GLU A 246 -13.47 18.96 1.43
N VAL A 247 -13.94 19.31 2.63
CA VAL A 247 -15.09 20.21 2.80
C VAL A 247 -14.82 21.61 2.26
N ARG A 248 -13.56 22.06 2.25
CA ARG A 248 -13.19 23.45 1.94
C ARG A 248 -12.77 23.67 0.49
N ILE A 249 -12.35 22.63 -0.22
CA ILE A 249 -12.10 22.70 -1.68
C ILE A 249 -13.39 22.68 -2.51
N LEU A 250 -14.55 22.44 -1.90
CA LEU A 250 -15.86 22.59 -2.52
C LEU A 250 -16.08 24.07 -2.91
N GLN A 251 -16.10 24.39 -4.20
CA GLN A 251 -16.45 25.72 -4.72
C GLN A 251 -17.78 25.68 -5.48
N GLY A 252 -18.83 26.27 -4.89
CA GLY A 252 -20.13 26.48 -5.55
C GLY A 252 -21.35 26.02 -4.74
N THR A 253 -22.55 26.44 -5.15
CA THR A 253 -23.84 26.09 -4.51
C THR A 253 -24.31 24.65 -4.77
N LYS A 254 -23.60 23.88 -5.62
CA LYS A 254 -23.87 22.47 -5.90
C LYS A 254 -22.59 21.64 -5.75
N ILE A 255 -22.59 20.70 -4.80
CA ILE A 255 -21.52 19.73 -4.57
C ILE A 255 -21.56 18.69 -5.70
N LYS A 256 -20.43 18.40 -6.35
CA LYS A 256 -20.37 17.33 -7.35
C LYS A 256 -20.38 15.98 -6.64
N GLN A 257 -21.04 14.98 -7.24
CA GLN A 257 -21.21 13.65 -6.65
C GLN A 257 -19.88 13.03 -6.17
N LYS A 258 -18.82 13.14 -6.98
CA LYS A 258 -17.46 12.66 -6.66
C LYS A 258 -16.87 13.27 -5.37
N GLU A 259 -17.19 14.53 -5.07
CA GLU A 259 -16.69 15.24 -3.88
C GLU A 259 -17.51 14.85 -2.65
N TYR A 260 -18.83 14.70 -2.82
CA TYR A 260 -19.73 14.17 -1.79
C TYR A 260 -19.35 12.73 -1.39
N ASP A 261 -19.06 11.87 -2.35
CA ASP A 261 -18.70 10.47 -2.12
C ASP A 261 -17.38 10.34 -1.36
N ARG A 262 -16.40 11.22 -1.64
CA ARG A 262 -15.13 11.27 -0.92
C ARG A 262 -15.28 11.76 0.52
N ILE A 263 -16.07 12.82 0.74
CA ILE A 263 -16.36 13.31 2.10
C ILE A 263 -17.10 12.24 2.90
N LYS A 264 -18.10 11.60 2.30
CA LYS A 264 -18.86 10.49 2.89
C LYS A 264 -17.93 9.32 3.22
N TYR A 265 -17.00 8.98 2.34
CA TYR A 265 -16.00 7.94 2.58
C TYR A 265 -15.09 8.27 3.77
N LEU A 266 -14.50 9.47 3.81
CA LEU A 266 -13.61 9.88 4.91
C LEU A 266 -14.36 9.95 6.25
N ALA A 267 -15.58 10.50 6.26
CA ALA A 267 -16.42 10.55 7.46
C ALA A 267 -16.80 9.14 7.95
N TYR A 268 -17.16 8.24 7.04
CA TYR A 268 -17.50 6.86 7.36
C TYR A 268 -16.30 6.10 7.92
N GLN A 269 -15.11 6.26 7.35
CA GLN A 269 -13.89 5.63 7.86
C GLN A 269 -13.47 6.20 9.22
N ALA A 270 -13.55 7.52 9.42
CA ALA A 270 -13.27 8.15 10.71
C ALA A 270 -14.20 7.60 11.82
N ILE A 271 -15.51 7.56 11.56
CA ILE A 271 -16.51 7.00 12.50
C ILE A 271 -16.23 5.52 12.78
N ARG A 272 -15.89 4.73 11.74
CA ARG A 272 -15.57 3.30 11.88
C ARG A 272 -14.33 3.07 12.75
N VAL A 273 -13.30 3.92 12.64
CA VAL A 273 -12.09 3.85 13.46
C VAL A 273 -12.41 4.23 14.92
N GLU A 274 -13.19 5.28 15.13
CA GLU A 274 -13.50 5.81 16.46
C GLU A 274 -14.41 4.88 17.27
N LEU A 275 -15.34 4.20 16.61
CA LEU A 275 -16.14 3.10 17.17
C LEU A 275 -15.30 1.86 17.51
N ARG A 276 -14.19 1.62 16.79
CA ARG A 276 -13.23 0.54 17.12
C ARG A 276 -12.40 0.87 18.35
N SER A 277 -12.02 2.14 18.53
CA SER A 277 -11.26 2.64 19.67
C SER A 277 -12.03 2.55 20.99
N THR A 278 -13.34 2.83 20.97
CA THR A 278 -14.20 2.72 22.16
C THR A 278 -14.51 1.27 22.56
N TYR A 279 -14.52 0.33 21.61
CA TYR A 279 -14.71 -1.10 21.90
C TYR A 279 -13.47 -1.79 22.49
N LEU A 280 -12.27 -1.30 22.17
CA LEU A 280 -11.00 -1.86 22.65
C LEU A 280 -10.66 -1.47 24.10
N SER A 281 -11.18 -0.34 24.61
CA SER A 281 -10.88 0.12 25.98
C SER A 281 -11.67 -0.62 27.07
N THR A 282 -12.82 -1.22 26.73
CA THR A 282 -13.66 -1.97 27.70
C THR A 282 -13.33 -3.46 27.78
N MET A 283 -12.68 -4.05 26.75
CA MET A 283 -12.32 -5.48 26.76
C MET A 283 -11.03 -5.81 27.52
N GLN A 284 -10.18 -4.83 27.82
CA GLN A 284 -8.88 -5.08 28.48
C GLN A 284 -8.96 -5.44 29.98
N TRP A 285 -10.13 -5.30 30.63
CA TRP A 285 -10.25 -5.56 32.08
C TRP A 285 -10.88 -6.91 32.46
N GLN A 286 -11.43 -7.70 31.53
CA GLN A 286 -12.10 -8.97 31.86
C GLN A 286 -11.28 -10.25 31.57
N LEU A 287 -10.20 -10.16 30.79
CA LEU A 287 -9.41 -11.34 30.38
C LEU A 287 -8.30 -11.75 31.37
N VAL A 288 -8.00 -10.94 32.39
CA VAL A 288 -6.91 -11.23 33.35
C VAL A 288 -7.33 -12.21 34.46
N CYS A 289 -8.62 -12.54 34.61
CA CYS A 289 -9.09 -13.38 35.73
C CYS A 289 -9.34 -14.88 35.40
N LEU A 290 -9.11 -15.35 34.16
CA LEU A 290 -9.55 -16.71 33.75
C LEU A 290 -8.45 -17.69 33.31
N LEU A 291 -7.17 -17.30 33.28
CA LEU A 291 -6.07 -18.18 32.79
C LEU A 291 -5.12 -18.71 33.89
N ALA A 292 -5.62 -18.86 35.12
CA ALA A 292 -4.88 -19.48 36.21
C ALA A 292 -5.70 -20.64 36.80
N PRO A 293 -5.98 -21.74 36.06
CA PRO A 293 -5.21 -22.98 36.27
C PRO A 293 -5.37 -24.04 35.16
N MET A 294 -4.53 -24.09 34.12
CA MET A 294 -4.45 -25.28 33.24
C MET A 294 -3.02 -25.50 32.74
N PHE A 295 -2.12 -25.80 33.66
CA PHE A 295 -0.82 -26.41 33.36
C PHE A 295 -0.55 -27.48 34.40
N LEU A 296 -1.16 -28.65 34.27
CA LEU A 296 -0.66 -29.89 34.86
C LEU A 296 -1.46 -31.10 34.35
N GLY A 297 -0.80 -31.98 33.60
CA GLY A 297 -1.22 -33.38 33.44
C GLY A 297 -1.28 -33.90 32.01
N GLY A 298 -0.36 -34.83 31.67
CA GLY A 298 -0.64 -35.85 30.66
C GLY A 298 0.45 -36.13 29.63
N LEU A 299 1.58 -36.69 30.05
CA LEU A 299 2.38 -37.57 29.18
C LEU A 299 1.64 -38.90 29.02
N MET A 300 1.32 -39.32 27.80
CA MET A 300 1.17 -40.74 27.45
C MET A 300 1.70 -41.01 26.04
N ALA A 301 2.44 -42.11 25.93
CA ALA A 301 3.06 -42.63 24.72
C ALA A 301 2.02 -43.23 23.75
N MET A 302 2.28 -43.12 22.45
CA MET A 302 1.52 -43.81 21.39
C MET A 302 2.37 -44.95 20.81
N PRO A 303 1.81 -46.14 20.55
CA PRO A 303 2.48 -47.20 19.84
C PRO A 303 2.47 -46.96 18.32
N SER A 304 3.51 -47.46 17.67
CA SER A 304 3.71 -47.42 16.22
C SER A 304 2.91 -48.52 15.52
N ASP A 305 1.77 -48.16 14.92
CA ASP A 305 1.05 -49.02 13.98
C ASP A 305 1.36 -48.63 12.52
N GLY A 306 1.71 -49.63 11.72
CA GLY A 306 2.06 -49.49 10.30
C GLY A 306 0.92 -48.91 9.47
N LEU A 307 1.24 -47.88 8.68
CA LEU A 307 0.29 -47.17 7.81
C LEU A 307 -0.10 -48.03 6.60
N ILE A 308 -1.29 -48.63 6.64
CA ILE A 308 -2.05 -48.88 5.42
C ILE A 308 -2.55 -47.52 4.94
N ALA A 309 -1.96 -46.98 3.86
CA ALA A 309 -2.38 -45.71 3.29
C ALA A 309 -3.84 -45.80 2.81
N LYS A 310 -4.76 -45.12 3.51
CA LYS A 310 -6.14 -44.96 3.04
C LYS A 310 -6.13 -44.19 1.73
N ARG A 311 -6.58 -44.83 0.65
CA ARG A 311 -6.80 -44.18 -0.66
C ARG A 311 -7.77 -43.01 -0.48
N ALA A 312 -7.47 -41.88 -1.12
CA ALA A 312 -8.39 -40.74 -1.13
C ALA A 312 -9.75 -41.15 -1.71
N SER A 313 -10.84 -40.77 -1.05
CA SER A 313 -12.19 -41.03 -1.55
C SER A 313 -12.61 -40.06 -2.66
N LYS A 314 -11.95 -38.90 -2.73
CA LYS A 314 -12.14 -37.83 -3.71
C LYS A 314 -10.79 -37.16 -3.96
N CYS A 315 -10.55 -36.70 -5.19
CA CYS A 315 -9.34 -35.97 -5.60
C CYS A 315 -9.78 -34.67 -6.25
N ASN A 316 -9.31 -33.53 -5.74
CA ASN A 316 -9.87 -32.21 -6.09
C ASN A 316 -11.41 -32.16 -5.99
N GLY A 317 -11.96 -32.72 -4.91
CA GLY A 317 -13.42 -32.75 -4.67
C GLY A 317 -14.24 -33.83 -5.39
N HIS A 318 -13.67 -34.57 -6.34
CA HIS A 318 -14.40 -35.55 -7.17
C HIS A 318 -13.75 -36.94 -7.17
N GLN A 319 -14.54 -38.00 -7.09
CA GLN A 319 -14.01 -39.38 -7.09
C GLN A 319 -13.53 -39.79 -8.49
N GLU A 320 -14.25 -39.32 -9.51
CA GLU A 320 -14.04 -39.57 -10.92
C GLU A 320 -12.68 -39.08 -11.41
N LEU A 321 -12.14 -38.03 -10.76
CA LEU A 321 -10.85 -37.44 -11.11
C LEU A 321 -9.65 -38.23 -10.56
N CYS A 322 -9.83 -39.06 -9.52
CA CYS A 322 -8.71 -39.73 -8.87
C CYS A 322 -7.89 -40.63 -9.81
N ASN A 323 -8.54 -41.32 -10.74
CA ASN A 323 -7.87 -42.22 -11.68
C ASN A 323 -7.46 -41.54 -12.99
N ARG A 324 -7.78 -40.25 -13.18
CA ARG A 324 -7.36 -39.49 -14.36
C ARG A 324 -5.94 -38.97 -14.17
N LYS A 325 -5.18 -38.95 -15.27
CA LYS A 325 -3.88 -38.28 -15.33
C LYS A 325 -4.07 -36.80 -15.03
N TYR A 326 -3.15 -36.22 -14.27
CA TYR A 326 -3.14 -34.80 -13.95
C TYR A 326 -3.32 -33.92 -15.19
N SER A 327 -2.61 -34.29 -16.26
CA SER A 327 -2.62 -33.65 -17.57
C SER A 327 -3.92 -33.81 -18.36
N ASN A 328 -4.83 -34.71 -17.95
CA ASN A 328 -6.10 -34.98 -18.60
C ASN A 328 -7.30 -34.55 -17.71
N ILE A 329 -7.11 -33.43 -17.03
CA ILE A 329 -8.10 -32.74 -16.22
C ILE A 329 -8.00 -31.27 -16.56
N THR A 330 -9.14 -30.61 -16.73
CA THR A 330 -9.20 -29.16 -16.92
C THR A 330 -9.34 -28.48 -15.57
N TYR A 331 -8.41 -27.58 -15.25
CA TYR A 331 -8.45 -26.77 -14.03
C TYR A 331 -8.77 -25.33 -14.38
N ILE A 332 -9.61 -24.71 -13.56
CA ILE A 332 -9.79 -23.26 -13.61
C ILE A 332 -8.64 -22.58 -12.87
N GLY A 333 -8.10 -21.53 -13.47
CA GLY A 333 -6.98 -20.76 -13.00
C GLY A 333 -7.33 -19.30 -12.72
N ALA A 334 -6.71 -18.74 -11.68
CA ALA A 334 -6.77 -17.31 -11.40
C ALA A 334 -5.55 -16.60 -12.01
N HIS A 335 -5.80 -15.74 -13.01
CA HIS A 335 -4.80 -14.84 -13.59
C HIS A 335 -4.29 -13.89 -12.51
N ASP A 336 -2.97 -13.71 -12.42
CA ASP A 336 -2.29 -12.88 -11.43
C ASP A 336 -2.96 -12.92 -10.05
N SER A 337 -3.10 -14.13 -9.54
CA SER A 337 -3.86 -14.49 -8.34
C SER A 337 -3.55 -13.68 -7.07
N TYR A 338 -2.41 -13.00 -7.01
CA TYR A 338 -1.98 -12.13 -5.91
C TYR A 338 -2.45 -10.66 -6.08
N ALA A 339 -2.83 -10.25 -7.30
CA ALA A 339 -3.26 -8.90 -7.65
C ALA A 339 -4.73 -8.68 -7.25
N VAL A 340 -4.95 -8.53 -5.93
CA VAL A 340 -6.29 -8.42 -5.33
C VAL A 340 -6.69 -6.97 -5.09
N GLY A 341 -7.76 -6.52 -5.74
CA GLY A 341 -8.25 -5.15 -5.65
C GLY A 341 -9.74 -5.02 -5.99
N ASP A 342 -10.25 -3.79 -5.92
CA ASP A 342 -11.59 -3.49 -6.41
C ASP A 342 -11.59 -3.50 -7.95
N GLN A 343 -12.40 -4.37 -8.55
CA GLN A 343 -12.42 -4.57 -10.00
C GLN A 343 -12.73 -3.30 -10.81
N TYR A 344 -13.43 -2.31 -10.23
CA TYR A 344 -13.79 -1.08 -10.95
C TYR A 344 -12.78 0.06 -10.74
N THR A 345 -12.09 0.10 -9.60
CA THR A 345 -11.17 1.20 -9.28
C THR A 345 -9.70 0.85 -9.34
N ASP A 346 -9.33 -0.40 -9.10
CA ASP A 346 -7.95 -0.88 -9.12
C ASP A 346 -7.63 -1.45 -10.52
N VAL A 347 -7.14 -0.62 -11.45
CA VAL A 347 -6.89 -0.98 -12.86
C VAL A 347 -5.88 -2.12 -13.09
N ALA A 348 -5.07 -2.45 -12.09
CA ALA A 348 -4.08 -3.52 -12.13
C ALA A 348 -4.48 -4.70 -11.23
N ALA A 349 -5.75 -4.78 -10.82
CA ALA A 349 -6.29 -5.93 -10.13
C ALA A 349 -6.80 -6.97 -11.13
N ASN A 350 -6.57 -8.23 -10.82
CA ASN A 350 -7.05 -9.38 -11.59
C ASN A 350 -8.07 -10.18 -10.80
N GLN A 351 -8.08 -10.05 -9.46
CA GLN A 351 -8.98 -10.79 -8.58
C GLN A 351 -9.55 -9.89 -7.49
N VAL A 352 -10.71 -10.27 -6.93
CA VAL A 352 -11.33 -9.58 -5.76
C VAL A 352 -11.13 -10.32 -4.44
N THR A 353 -10.61 -11.55 -4.48
CA THR A 353 -10.42 -12.40 -3.29
C THR A 353 -8.96 -12.85 -3.15
N ASN A 354 -8.46 -12.99 -1.93
CA ASN A 354 -7.14 -13.55 -1.66
C ASN A 354 -6.97 -15.02 -2.08
N VAL A 355 -5.72 -15.50 -2.13
CA VAL A 355 -5.38 -16.86 -2.59
C VAL A 355 -6.06 -17.96 -1.77
N THR A 356 -6.21 -17.79 -0.45
CA THR A 356 -6.91 -18.77 0.39
C THR A 356 -8.37 -18.92 -0.04
N SER A 357 -9.03 -17.80 -0.34
CA SER A 357 -10.42 -17.79 -0.84
C SER A 357 -10.52 -18.41 -2.23
N GLN A 358 -9.61 -18.06 -3.14
CA GLN A 358 -9.53 -18.67 -4.48
C GLN A 358 -9.45 -20.20 -4.41
N LEU A 359 -8.52 -20.71 -3.60
CA LEU A 359 -8.34 -22.16 -3.40
C LEU A 359 -9.57 -22.80 -2.73
N THR A 360 -10.19 -22.12 -1.76
CA THR A 360 -11.41 -22.60 -1.08
C THR A 360 -12.60 -22.69 -2.05
N ASP A 361 -12.71 -21.72 -2.95
CA ASP A 361 -13.78 -21.61 -3.92
C ASP A 361 -13.63 -22.64 -5.05
N GLY A 362 -12.41 -23.06 -5.37
CA GLY A 362 -12.16 -24.20 -6.27
C GLY A 362 -11.07 -23.94 -7.31
N ILE A 363 -10.40 -22.80 -7.28
CA ILE A 363 -9.25 -22.52 -8.14
C ILE A 363 -8.17 -23.56 -7.87
N ARG A 364 -7.64 -24.20 -8.91
CA ARG A 364 -6.54 -25.19 -8.79
C ARG A 364 -5.33 -24.84 -9.63
N LEU A 365 -5.39 -23.75 -10.38
CA LEU A 365 -4.21 -23.11 -10.97
C LEU A 365 -4.08 -21.66 -10.49
N LEU A 366 -2.89 -21.29 -10.04
CA LEU A 366 -2.54 -19.94 -9.62
C LEU A 366 -1.46 -19.42 -10.56
N GLN A 367 -1.72 -18.36 -11.32
CA GLN A 367 -0.63 -17.63 -11.98
C GLN A 367 -0.09 -16.58 -11.00
N ILE A 368 1.23 -16.47 -10.91
CA ILE A 368 1.93 -15.42 -10.17
C ILE A 368 3.01 -14.78 -11.05
N GLN A 369 3.30 -13.51 -10.81
CA GLN A 369 4.38 -12.78 -11.47
C GLN A 369 5.37 -12.26 -10.43
N GLY A 370 6.65 -12.55 -10.62
CA GLY A 370 7.72 -12.19 -9.68
C GLY A 370 8.56 -11.01 -10.12
N HIS A 371 8.90 -10.16 -9.16
CA HIS A 371 9.84 -9.06 -9.30
C HIS A 371 10.84 -9.04 -8.14
N ASN A 372 12.03 -8.49 -8.39
CA ASN A 372 12.98 -8.23 -7.32
C ASN A 372 12.39 -7.26 -6.28
N SER A 373 12.44 -7.65 -5.01
CA SER A 373 12.04 -6.83 -3.89
C SER A 373 12.94 -5.59 -3.79
N SER A 374 12.34 -4.40 -3.67
CA SER A 374 13.07 -3.16 -3.39
C SER A 374 13.84 -3.20 -2.05
N LYS A 375 13.47 -4.10 -1.14
CA LYS A 375 14.16 -4.32 0.14
C LYS A 375 15.25 -5.40 0.05
N GLY A 376 15.41 -6.06 -1.09
CA GLY A 376 16.24 -7.25 -1.25
C GLY A 376 15.74 -8.42 -0.41
N ALA A 377 16.62 -9.42 -0.26
CA ALA A 377 16.37 -10.59 0.58
C ALA A 377 16.43 -10.22 2.08
N THR A 378 15.51 -10.77 2.86
CA THR A 378 15.41 -10.61 4.32
C THR A 378 15.16 -11.95 5.00
N SER A 379 15.13 -12.02 6.33
CA SER A 379 14.85 -13.27 7.06
C SER A 379 13.48 -13.88 6.74
N ASP A 380 12.50 -13.02 6.47
CA ASP A 380 11.11 -13.42 6.17
C ASP A 380 10.81 -13.44 4.67
N ASN A 381 11.65 -12.80 3.86
CA ASN A 381 11.68 -12.90 2.40
C ASN A 381 13.07 -13.32 1.90
N PRO A 382 13.52 -14.56 2.16
CA PRO A 382 14.85 -15.04 1.75
C PRO A 382 15.02 -15.14 0.23
N SER A 383 13.94 -15.26 -0.55
CA SER A 383 14.00 -15.21 -2.02
C SER A 383 14.34 -13.82 -2.55
N GLY A 384 14.01 -12.78 -1.77
CA GLY A 384 14.06 -11.41 -2.24
C GLY A 384 13.02 -11.11 -3.34
N ILE A 385 11.95 -11.90 -3.46
CA ILE A 385 10.94 -11.77 -4.52
C ILE A 385 9.66 -11.13 -3.95
N SER A 386 9.10 -10.17 -4.68
CA SER A 386 7.76 -9.62 -4.45
C SER A 386 6.85 -9.97 -5.62
N LEU A 387 5.57 -10.22 -5.33
CA LEU A 387 4.56 -10.48 -6.35
C LEU A 387 3.92 -9.16 -6.78
N CYS A 388 4.17 -8.76 -8.02
CA CYS A 388 3.80 -7.43 -8.51
C CYS A 388 3.30 -7.50 -9.95
N HIS A 389 2.19 -6.79 -10.23
CA HIS A 389 1.61 -6.75 -11.57
C HIS A 389 2.30 -5.65 -12.36
N THR A 390 3.14 -6.03 -13.34
CA THR A 390 4.04 -5.15 -14.11
C THR A 390 5.15 -4.49 -13.27
N SER A 391 4.82 -3.89 -12.13
CA SER A 391 5.77 -3.32 -11.16
C SER A 391 5.14 -3.19 -9.77
N CYS A 392 5.95 -3.21 -8.73
CA CYS A 392 5.47 -3.08 -7.35
C CYS A 392 4.93 -1.68 -7.00
N ALA A 393 5.15 -0.69 -7.86
CA ALA A 393 4.54 0.63 -7.73
C ALA A 393 3.10 0.66 -8.27
N LEU A 394 2.81 -0.19 -9.27
CA LEU A 394 1.49 -0.30 -9.88
C LEU A 394 0.57 -1.18 -9.05
N MET A 395 1.02 -2.38 -8.68
CA MET A 395 0.31 -3.28 -7.79
C MET A 395 1.31 -4.19 -7.08
N ASN A 396 1.17 -4.33 -5.76
CA ASN A 396 2.05 -5.16 -4.95
C ASN A 396 1.19 -6.07 -4.06
N GLY A 397 1.18 -7.36 -4.37
CA GLY A 397 0.47 -8.37 -3.59
C GLY A 397 1.26 -8.92 -2.40
N GLY A 398 2.45 -8.38 -2.13
CA GLY A 398 3.31 -8.78 -1.02
C GLY A 398 4.48 -9.65 -1.45
N THR A 399 5.11 -10.31 -0.48
CA THR A 399 6.27 -11.18 -0.72
C THR A 399 5.82 -12.54 -1.23
N LEU A 400 6.70 -13.20 -2.00
CA LEU A 400 6.48 -14.57 -2.45
C LEU A 400 6.19 -15.51 -1.27
N GLU A 401 6.94 -15.38 -0.17
CA GLU A 401 6.84 -16.26 0.99
C GLU A 401 5.52 -16.13 1.74
N SER A 402 4.98 -14.91 1.84
CA SER A 402 3.67 -14.70 2.45
C SER A 402 2.59 -15.42 1.64
N TYR A 403 2.60 -15.21 0.31
CA TYR A 403 1.67 -15.83 -0.61
C TYR A 403 1.77 -17.37 -0.60
N LEU A 404 2.99 -17.91 -0.71
CA LEU A 404 3.25 -19.35 -0.65
C LEU A 404 2.90 -19.95 0.72
N GLY A 405 3.02 -19.18 1.80
CA GLY A 405 2.59 -19.58 3.14
C GLY A 405 1.08 -19.88 3.21
N ASP A 406 0.26 -19.08 2.54
CA ASP A 406 -1.19 -19.30 2.45
C ASP A 406 -1.51 -20.55 1.62
N VAL A 407 -0.82 -20.75 0.48
CA VAL A 407 -0.95 -21.96 -0.35
C VAL A 407 -0.54 -23.21 0.43
N ALA A 408 0.58 -23.14 1.17
CA ALA A 408 1.05 -24.24 2.01
C ALA A 408 0.03 -24.59 3.10
N SER A 409 -0.58 -23.59 3.71
CA SER A 409 -1.62 -23.77 4.73
C SER A 409 -2.86 -24.47 4.16
N PHE A 410 -3.26 -24.09 2.94
CA PHE A 410 -4.34 -24.76 2.22
C PHE A 410 -4.00 -26.24 1.93
N LEU A 411 -2.84 -26.53 1.33
CA LEU A 411 -2.45 -27.91 0.97
C LEU A 411 -2.24 -28.81 2.18
N LYS A 412 -1.81 -28.26 3.33
CA LYS A 412 -1.73 -28.99 4.61
C LYS A 412 -3.11 -29.34 5.15
N SER A 413 -4.06 -28.41 5.05
CA SER A 413 -5.43 -28.60 5.54
C SER A 413 -6.28 -29.48 4.61
N ASN A 414 -5.88 -29.60 3.34
CA ASN A 414 -6.62 -30.32 2.31
C ASN A 414 -5.70 -31.36 1.62
N PRO A 415 -5.51 -32.55 2.23
CA PRO A 415 -4.52 -33.54 1.77
C PRO A 415 -4.87 -34.22 0.43
N ASN A 416 -6.11 -34.10 -0.03
CA ASN A 416 -6.59 -34.70 -1.29
C ASN A 416 -6.62 -33.70 -2.45
N GLU A 417 -6.06 -32.51 -2.25
CA GLU A 417 -6.02 -31.45 -3.24
C GLU A 417 -4.65 -31.39 -3.90
N VAL A 418 -4.63 -31.21 -5.21
CA VAL A 418 -3.47 -30.97 -6.08
C VAL A 418 -3.62 -29.60 -6.71
N VAL A 419 -2.61 -28.74 -6.55
CA VAL A 419 -2.60 -27.34 -6.97
C VAL A 419 -1.44 -27.10 -7.95
N THR A 420 -1.64 -26.19 -8.88
CA THR A 420 -0.64 -25.75 -9.86
C THR A 420 -0.28 -24.30 -9.61
N ILE A 421 1.01 -23.97 -9.69
CA ILE A 421 1.50 -22.60 -9.76
C ILE A 421 2.24 -22.42 -11.08
N ILE A 422 1.81 -21.46 -11.89
CA ILE A 422 2.56 -20.96 -13.05
C ILE A 422 3.22 -19.64 -12.67
N ILE A 423 4.51 -19.53 -12.95
CA ILE A 423 5.34 -18.38 -12.60
C ILE A 423 5.71 -17.62 -13.89
N ALA A 424 5.20 -16.39 -14.00
CA ALA A 424 5.68 -15.40 -14.95
C ALA A 424 6.94 -14.73 -14.39
N ASN A 425 8.11 -15.12 -14.89
CA ASN A 425 9.42 -14.68 -14.42
C ASN A 425 9.96 -13.54 -15.28
N VAL A 426 9.26 -12.41 -15.26
CA VAL A 426 9.48 -11.27 -16.15
C VAL A 426 10.88 -10.63 -16.04
N GLU A 427 11.57 -10.83 -14.90
CA GLU A 427 12.92 -10.30 -14.64
C GLU A 427 14.03 -11.35 -14.75
N ASN A 428 13.74 -12.56 -15.27
CA ASN A 428 14.71 -13.66 -15.38
C ASN A 428 15.38 -14.01 -14.03
N ILE A 429 14.61 -14.01 -12.94
CA ILE A 429 15.09 -14.38 -11.61
C ILE A 429 15.46 -15.87 -11.62
N ALA A 430 16.65 -16.22 -11.13
CA ALA A 430 17.14 -17.61 -11.16
C ALA A 430 16.23 -18.57 -10.36
N ALA A 431 16.05 -19.80 -10.85
CA ALA A 431 15.25 -20.83 -10.16
C ALA A 431 15.69 -21.08 -8.70
N SER A 432 16.98 -20.90 -8.40
CA SER A 432 17.51 -21.02 -7.04
C SER A 432 16.98 -19.97 -6.06
N GLU A 433 16.58 -18.78 -6.52
CA GLU A 433 15.94 -17.77 -5.68
C GLU A 433 14.46 -18.10 -5.42
N TRP A 434 13.76 -18.58 -6.45
CA TRP A 434 12.41 -19.12 -6.30
C TRP A 434 12.36 -20.28 -5.30
N ASP A 435 13.32 -21.21 -5.40
CA ASP A 435 13.47 -22.37 -4.51
C ASP A 435 13.60 -21.96 -3.03
N LYS A 436 14.27 -20.84 -2.72
CA LYS A 436 14.33 -20.33 -1.33
C LYS A 436 12.95 -20.01 -0.78
N GLY A 437 12.09 -19.39 -1.59
CA GLY A 437 10.71 -19.06 -1.21
C GLY A 437 9.86 -20.32 -1.00
N PHE A 438 9.92 -21.27 -1.94
CA PHE A 438 9.22 -22.55 -1.83
C PHE A 438 9.69 -23.39 -0.63
N LYS A 439 11.00 -23.42 -0.34
CA LYS A 439 11.57 -24.08 0.85
C LYS A 439 11.14 -23.39 2.14
N LYS A 440 11.13 -22.05 2.19
CA LYS A 440 10.66 -21.30 3.36
C LYS A 440 9.20 -21.62 3.69
N ALA A 441 8.33 -21.75 2.68
CA ALA A 441 6.94 -22.17 2.86
C ALA A 441 6.77 -23.68 3.14
N GLY A 442 7.80 -24.49 2.86
CA GLY A 442 7.79 -25.95 2.96
C GLY A 442 7.05 -26.65 1.83
N LEU A 443 6.75 -25.94 0.74
CA LEU A 443 6.01 -26.43 -0.43
C LEU A 443 6.85 -27.36 -1.32
N ASN A 444 8.18 -27.20 -1.31
CA ASN A 444 9.11 -28.09 -2.02
C ASN A 444 8.91 -29.57 -1.62
N ASN A 445 8.51 -29.85 -0.37
CA ASN A 445 8.25 -31.20 0.12
C ASN A 445 6.92 -31.79 -0.38
N MET A 446 6.09 -30.97 -1.01
CA MET A 446 4.82 -31.36 -1.61
C MET A 446 4.85 -31.27 -3.14
N ALA A 447 5.97 -30.84 -3.73
CA ALA A 447 6.06 -30.59 -5.16
C ALA A 447 6.28 -31.89 -5.94
N TYR A 448 5.71 -31.94 -7.14
CA TYR A 448 6.00 -32.97 -8.13
C TYR A 448 7.43 -32.78 -8.64
N THR A 449 8.26 -33.81 -8.47
CA THR A 449 9.68 -33.81 -8.82
C THR A 449 9.93 -34.72 -10.02
N THR A 450 10.86 -34.32 -10.88
CA THR A 450 11.28 -35.10 -12.04
C THR A 450 12.74 -34.78 -12.38
N THR A 451 13.37 -35.63 -13.18
CA THR A 451 14.69 -35.36 -13.79
C THR A 451 14.57 -35.02 -15.28
N GLN A 452 13.34 -34.93 -15.80
CA GLN A 452 13.06 -34.64 -17.21
C GLN A 452 12.45 -33.25 -17.32
N GLU A 453 13.02 -32.41 -18.18
CA GLU A 453 12.49 -31.08 -18.47
C GLU A 453 11.18 -31.12 -19.26
N THR A 454 10.99 -32.15 -20.08
CA THR A 454 9.80 -32.35 -20.92
C THR A 454 9.09 -33.61 -20.47
N ILE A 455 7.80 -33.49 -20.15
CA ILE A 455 6.93 -34.62 -19.83
C ILE A 455 5.79 -34.61 -20.84
N ALA A 456 5.69 -35.69 -21.63
CA ALA A 456 4.56 -35.84 -22.54
C ALA A 456 3.26 -35.89 -21.74
N LYS A 457 2.18 -35.35 -22.29
CA LYS A 457 0.84 -35.33 -21.69
C LYS A 457 0.44 -36.71 -21.14
N ASP A 458 0.76 -37.77 -21.86
CA ASP A 458 0.46 -39.14 -21.43
C ASP A 458 1.38 -39.71 -20.34
N ASP A 459 2.50 -39.09 -20.03
CA ASP A 459 3.43 -39.59 -19.01
C ASP A 459 3.16 -39.00 -17.62
N TRP A 460 2.26 -38.00 -17.53
CA TRP A 460 1.86 -37.44 -16.25
C TRP A 460 1.13 -38.48 -15.36
N PRO A 461 1.43 -38.51 -14.05
CA PRO A 461 0.77 -39.41 -13.11
C PRO A 461 -0.72 -39.09 -12.94
N THR A 462 -1.46 -40.06 -12.39
CA THR A 462 -2.84 -39.81 -11.94
C THR A 462 -2.88 -38.93 -10.69
N LEU A 463 -3.99 -38.21 -10.47
CA LEU A 463 -4.18 -37.44 -9.23
C LEU A 463 -4.02 -38.31 -7.98
N GLN A 464 -4.56 -39.53 -8.00
CA GLN A 464 -4.40 -40.45 -6.86
C GLN A 464 -2.93 -40.76 -6.59
N ASN A 465 -2.13 -40.99 -7.64
CA ASN A 465 -0.71 -41.29 -7.48
C ASN A 465 0.05 -40.09 -6.90
N MET A 466 -0.27 -38.87 -7.38
CA MET A 466 0.28 -37.63 -6.85
C MET A 466 -0.06 -37.45 -5.36
N ILE A 467 -1.33 -37.63 -5.00
CA ILE A 467 -1.80 -37.53 -3.61
C ILE A 467 -1.12 -38.57 -2.71
N ASN A 468 -1.05 -39.83 -3.15
CA ASN A 468 -0.44 -40.91 -2.38
C ASN A 468 1.06 -40.67 -2.11
N LYS A 469 1.76 -40.01 -3.05
CA LYS A 469 3.17 -39.65 -2.90
C LYS A 469 3.38 -38.29 -2.24
N ASN A 470 2.30 -37.61 -1.84
CA ASN A 470 2.31 -36.21 -1.40
C ASN A 470 2.97 -35.25 -2.42
N GLN A 471 2.98 -35.59 -3.70
CA GLN A 471 3.46 -34.74 -4.80
C GLN A 471 2.27 -33.94 -5.37
N ARG A 472 1.71 -33.06 -4.56
CA ARG A 472 0.43 -32.37 -4.76
C ARG A 472 0.56 -30.91 -5.20
N LEU A 473 1.77 -30.47 -5.52
CA LEU A 473 2.03 -29.15 -6.09
C LEU A 473 2.78 -29.32 -7.41
N VAL A 474 2.26 -28.76 -8.50
CA VAL A 474 2.98 -28.64 -9.77
C VAL A 474 3.44 -27.20 -9.92
N VAL A 475 4.73 -26.99 -10.16
CA VAL A 475 5.31 -25.64 -10.35
C VAL A 475 5.89 -25.56 -11.75
N LEU A 476 5.45 -24.57 -12.51
CA LEU A 476 5.89 -24.27 -13.86
C LEU A 476 6.42 -22.84 -13.90
N ILE A 477 7.49 -22.60 -14.65
CA ILE A 477 8.08 -21.27 -14.83
C ILE A 477 8.34 -21.01 -16.32
N ASP A 478 7.99 -19.81 -16.78
CA ASP A 478 8.07 -19.42 -18.20
C ASP A 478 9.51 -19.38 -18.72
N ASN A 479 10.48 -19.00 -17.88
CA ASN A 479 11.91 -18.92 -18.21
C ASN A 479 12.80 -19.18 -16.98
N GLN A 480 14.10 -19.43 -17.22
CA GLN A 480 15.10 -19.73 -16.16
C GLN A 480 14.79 -20.96 -15.30
N ALA A 481 14.06 -21.95 -15.83
CA ALA A 481 13.98 -23.26 -15.19
C ALA A 481 15.38 -23.90 -15.11
N ASP A 482 15.69 -24.51 -13.97
CA ASP A 482 16.94 -25.23 -13.75
C ASP A 482 16.68 -26.39 -12.78
N LEU A 483 16.64 -27.61 -13.34
CA LEU A 483 16.34 -28.81 -12.55
C LEU A 483 17.48 -29.21 -11.61
N ASP A 484 18.72 -28.74 -11.83
CA ASP A 484 19.83 -28.99 -10.91
C ASP A 484 19.69 -28.14 -9.64
N SER A 485 19.19 -26.90 -9.78
CA SER A 485 18.86 -26.02 -8.65
C SER A 485 17.56 -26.41 -7.97
N ALA A 486 16.50 -26.70 -8.74
CA ALA A 486 15.18 -27.05 -8.22
C ALA A 486 14.41 -27.98 -9.18
N ASN A 487 14.61 -29.29 -9.01
CA ASN A 487 14.02 -30.36 -9.84
C ASN A 487 12.47 -30.51 -9.82
N TYR A 488 11.77 -29.53 -9.24
CA TYR A 488 10.31 -29.45 -9.18
C TYR A 488 9.76 -28.16 -9.79
N ILE A 489 10.62 -27.21 -10.19
CA ILE A 489 10.25 -26.01 -10.93
C ILE A 489 10.50 -26.30 -12.41
N LEU A 490 9.45 -26.69 -13.13
CA LEU A 490 9.55 -27.22 -14.48
C LEU A 490 9.45 -26.10 -15.53
N PRO A 491 10.15 -26.22 -16.67
CA PRO A 491 9.99 -25.26 -17.76
C PRO A 491 8.56 -25.34 -18.31
N GLU A 492 7.82 -24.25 -18.19
CA GLU A 492 6.43 -24.16 -18.63
C GLU A 492 6.31 -24.52 -20.11
N PHE A 493 7.03 -23.80 -20.98
CA PHE A 493 6.87 -23.93 -22.43
C PHE A 493 7.35 -25.26 -23.01
N LYS A 494 8.03 -26.11 -22.22
CA LYS A 494 8.31 -27.50 -22.62
C LYS A 494 7.22 -28.50 -22.22
N ASN A 495 6.29 -28.10 -21.33
CA ASN A 495 5.23 -28.96 -20.78
C ASN A 495 3.82 -28.44 -21.10
N VAL A 496 3.67 -27.13 -21.28
CA VAL A 496 2.42 -26.39 -21.49
C VAL A 496 2.66 -25.40 -22.61
N TRP A 497 1.80 -25.41 -23.64
CA TRP A 497 1.72 -24.29 -24.56
C TRP A 497 0.50 -23.43 -24.23
N GLU A 498 0.48 -22.20 -24.71
CA GLU A 498 -0.66 -21.31 -24.56
C GLU A 498 -0.95 -20.50 -25.82
N ASN A 499 -2.19 -20.02 -25.92
CA ASN A 499 -2.61 -19.07 -26.94
C ASN A 499 -2.27 -17.61 -26.52
N PRO A 500 -2.36 -16.63 -27.42
CA PRO A 500 -2.01 -15.25 -27.10
C PRO A 500 -2.81 -14.67 -25.92
N TYR A 501 -2.13 -13.91 -25.05
CA TYR A 501 -2.72 -13.09 -23.99
C TYR A 501 -2.96 -11.64 -24.48
N ASP A 502 -3.39 -10.72 -23.60
CA ASP A 502 -3.66 -9.29 -23.88
C ASP A 502 -4.73 -9.04 -24.97
N GLN A 503 -5.64 -10.00 -25.15
CA GLN A 503 -6.65 -9.96 -26.19
C GLN A 503 -7.74 -8.94 -25.86
N THR A 504 -8.07 -8.05 -26.80
CA THR A 504 -9.19 -7.10 -26.66
C THR A 504 -10.40 -7.47 -27.52
N ASN A 505 -10.45 -8.72 -27.97
CA ASN A 505 -11.54 -9.28 -28.74
C ASN A 505 -11.95 -10.59 -28.09
N SER A 506 -13.24 -10.74 -27.80
CA SER A 506 -13.82 -11.91 -27.14
C SER A 506 -13.86 -13.17 -28.02
N ASN A 507 -13.38 -13.10 -29.26
CA ASN A 507 -13.10 -14.27 -30.08
C ASN A 507 -11.66 -14.72 -29.86
N PHE A 508 -11.41 -15.38 -28.73
CA PHE A 508 -10.12 -15.95 -28.40
C PHE A 508 -9.74 -17.00 -29.46
N ASN A 509 -8.56 -16.86 -30.06
CA ASN A 509 -8.07 -17.86 -30.98
C ASN A 509 -7.28 -18.94 -30.22
N CYS A 510 -7.22 -20.14 -30.78
CA CYS A 510 -6.49 -21.26 -30.18
C CYS A 510 -5.14 -21.57 -30.83
N THR A 511 -4.57 -20.60 -31.54
CA THR A 511 -3.26 -20.79 -32.16
C THR A 511 -2.21 -20.84 -31.05
N PRO A 512 -1.37 -21.89 -30.97
CA PRO A 512 -0.26 -21.89 -30.03
C PRO A 512 0.69 -20.71 -30.29
N ASP A 513 0.94 -19.90 -29.27
CA ASP A 513 1.76 -18.69 -29.34
C ASP A 513 3.11 -18.88 -28.63
N ARG A 514 3.08 -19.40 -27.39
CA ARG A 514 4.29 -19.65 -26.59
C ARG A 514 4.45 -21.15 -26.31
N TYR A 515 5.53 -21.75 -26.83
CA TYR A 515 5.88 -23.16 -26.65
C TYR A 515 7.31 -23.47 -27.09
N ASP A 516 7.87 -24.56 -26.57
CA ASP A 516 9.11 -25.20 -26.99
C ASP A 516 8.88 -26.72 -27.04
N GLY A 517 8.47 -27.22 -28.22
CA GLY A 517 8.22 -28.64 -28.43
C GLY A 517 7.04 -28.94 -29.33
N ASN A 518 6.53 -30.17 -29.22
CA ASN A 518 5.40 -30.66 -30.00
C ASN A 518 4.09 -30.44 -29.24
N THR A 519 3.32 -29.43 -29.66
CA THR A 519 2.05 -29.02 -29.03
C THR A 519 1.01 -30.14 -28.90
N LYS A 520 1.06 -31.16 -29.78
CA LYS A 520 0.15 -32.33 -29.70
C LYS A 520 0.44 -33.25 -28.52
N GLN A 521 1.67 -33.20 -27.98
CA GLN A 521 2.13 -34.04 -26.87
C GLN A 521 2.19 -33.28 -25.55
N MET A 522 1.75 -32.01 -25.51
CA MET A 522 1.88 -31.15 -24.35
C MET A 522 0.53 -30.98 -23.64
N MET A 523 0.56 -30.50 -22.40
CA MET A 523 -0.61 -29.84 -21.82
C MET A 523 -0.79 -28.48 -22.50
N TYR A 524 -1.92 -27.82 -22.26
CA TYR A 524 -2.08 -26.44 -22.69
C TYR A 524 -2.96 -25.61 -21.78
N LEU A 525 -2.68 -24.32 -21.79
CA LEU A 525 -3.40 -23.26 -21.11
C LEU A 525 -4.12 -22.41 -22.16
N ILE A 526 -5.36 -22.03 -21.88
CA ILE A 526 -6.04 -20.97 -22.62
C ILE A 526 -6.11 -19.71 -21.77
N ASN A 527 -5.60 -18.61 -22.32
CA ASN A 527 -5.73 -17.26 -21.81
C ASN A 527 -7.14 -16.76 -22.12
N HIS A 528 -8.09 -17.08 -21.23
CA HIS A 528 -9.51 -16.77 -21.34
C HIS A 528 -9.85 -15.54 -20.49
N PHE A 529 -9.19 -14.42 -20.75
CA PHE A 529 -9.47 -13.15 -20.10
C PHE A 529 -9.42 -12.02 -21.12
N LEU A 530 -10.42 -11.14 -21.08
CA LEU A 530 -10.58 -10.06 -22.04
C LEU A 530 -10.03 -8.77 -21.47
N ASP A 531 -9.14 -8.11 -22.21
CA ASP A 531 -8.59 -6.82 -21.85
C ASP A 531 -9.23 -5.67 -22.62
N GLU A 532 -9.14 -4.48 -22.03
CA GLU A 532 -9.40 -3.21 -22.68
C GLU A 532 -8.16 -2.30 -22.63
N ASN A 533 -8.07 -1.36 -23.57
CA ASN A 533 -7.02 -0.34 -23.53
C ASN A 533 -7.45 0.80 -22.60
N LYS A 534 -6.63 1.14 -21.61
CA LYS A 534 -6.81 2.34 -20.78
C LYS A 534 -5.66 3.31 -20.95
N GLU A 535 -5.98 4.58 -21.14
CA GLU A 535 -5.00 5.65 -21.14
C GLU A 535 -4.79 6.18 -19.72
N ILE A 536 -3.59 6.01 -19.17
CA ILE A 536 -3.21 6.47 -17.84
C ILE A 536 -1.90 7.24 -17.97
N LEU A 537 -1.91 8.53 -17.59
CA LEU A 537 -0.73 9.41 -17.65
C LEU A 537 -0.09 9.49 -19.05
N GLY A 538 -0.88 9.36 -20.12
CA GLY A 538 -0.42 9.37 -21.51
C GLY A 538 0.21 8.05 -21.99
N ALA A 539 0.11 6.97 -21.21
CA ALA A 539 0.47 5.62 -21.60
C ALA A 539 -0.78 4.76 -21.78
N ASN A 540 -0.82 3.95 -22.84
CA ASN A 540 -1.85 2.93 -23.05
C ASN A 540 -1.47 1.66 -22.31
N ILE A 541 -2.32 1.21 -21.40
CA ILE A 541 -2.12 0.02 -20.56
C ILE A 541 -3.27 -0.95 -20.82
N LYS A 542 -2.98 -2.25 -20.88
CA LYS A 542 -3.98 -3.31 -20.87
C LYS A 542 -4.49 -3.54 -19.46
N SER A 543 -5.79 -3.69 -19.32
CA SER A 543 -6.46 -3.89 -18.04
C SER A 543 -7.70 -4.76 -18.30
N PRO A 544 -8.11 -5.61 -17.36
CA PRO A 544 -9.28 -6.46 -17.57
C PRO A 544 -10.54 -5.66 -17.92
N ASP A 545 -11.28 -6.09 -18.93
CA ASP A 545 -12.58 -5.51 -19.29
C ASP A 545 -13.64 -5.95 -18.28
N VAL A 546 -13.73 -5.16 -17.21
CA VAL A 546 -14.59 -5.44 -16.05
C VAL A 546 -16.08 -5.39 -16.37
N ASN A 547 -16.46 -4.75 -17.49
CA ASN A 547 -17.85 -4.68 -17.93
C ASN A 547 -18.28 -5.94 -18.70
N ALA A 548 -17.33 -6.60 -19.37
CA ALA A 548 -17.56 -7.83 -20.11
C ALA A 548 -17.47 -9.11 -19.26
N LEU A 549 -17.03 -9.02 -17.99
CA LEU A 549 -16.73 -10.19 -17.15
C LEU A 549 -17.85 -11.23 -17.06
N ASN A 550 -19.12 -10.82 -16.97
CA ASN A 550 -20.23 -11.79 -16.89
C ASN A 550 -20.40 -12.57 -18.20
N ASP A 551 -20.06 -11.98 -19.34
CA ASP A 551 -20.12 -12.62 -20.64
C ASP A 551 -18.86 -13.46 -20.87
N THR A 552 -17.68 -12.89 -20.65
CA THR A 552 -16.38 -13.58 -20.78
C THR A 552 -16.30 -14.79 -19.85
N ASN A 553 -16.71 -14.68 -18.58
CA ASN A 553 -16.65 -15.78 -17.61
C ASN A 553 -17.91 -16.67 -17.60
N SER A 554 -18.81 -16.50 -18.58
CA SER A 554 -19.98 -17.36 -18.72
C SER A 554 -19.59 -18.79 -19.10
N VAL A 555 -20.47 -19.76 -18.80
CA VAL A 555 -20.28 -21.15 -19.22
C VAL A 555 -20.16 -21.25 -20.73
N ASP A 556 -21.05 -20.57 -21.46
CA ASP A 556 -21.11 -20.64 -22.92
C ASP A 556 -19.84 -20.09 -23.57
N ALA A 557 -19.30 -18.96 -23.09
CA ALA A 557 -18.07 -18.39 -23.63
C ALA A 557 -16.87 -19.32 -23.40
N ILE A 558 -16.68 -19.81 -22.16
CA ILE A 558 -15.57 -20.71 -21.83
C ILE A 558 -15.67 -22.02 -22.61
N ILE A 559 -16.86 -22.63 -22.69
CA ILE A 559 -17.06 -23.88 -23.43
C ILE A 559 -16.84 -23.68 -24.92
N LYS A 560 -17.30 -22.56 -25.50
CA LYS A 560 -17.06 -22.23 -26.91
C LYS A 560 -15.56 -22.20 -27.21
N ASP A 561 -14.79 -21.46 -26.44
CA ASP A 561 -13.36 -21.26 -26.71
C ASP A 561 -12.57 -22.54 -26.43
N ALA A 562 -12.88 -23.24 -25.33
CA ALA A 562 -12.28 -24.52 -25.03
C ALA A 562 -12.61 -25.61 -26.07
N SER A 563 -13.84 -25.62 -26.61
CA SER A 563 -14.25 -26.57 -27.66
C SER A 563 -13.59 -26.26 -29.01
N GLN A 564 -13.43 -24.97 -29.33
CA GLN A 564 -12.65 -24.54 -30.50
C GLN A 564 -11.20 -25.00 -30.38
N CYS A 565 -10.61 -24.91 -29.20
CA CYS A 565 -9.28 -25.47 -28.96
C CYS A 565 -9.22 -27.00 -29.06
N ALA A 566 -10.24 -27.67 -28.52
CA ALA A 566 -10.32 -29.12 -28.50
C ALA A 566 -10.51 -29.71 -29.91
N SER A 567 -11.04 -28.96 -30.88
CA SER A 567 -11.18 -29.45 -32.26
C SER A 567 -9.83 -29.70 -32.95
N ASP A 568 -8.79 -28.97 -32.55
CA ASP A 568 -7.46 -29.08 -33.15
C ASP A 568 -6.56 -30.10 -32.42
N THR A 569 -6.80 -30.29 -31.11
CA THR A 569 -5.96 -31.14 -30.23
C THR A 569 -6.60 -32.48 -29.87
N ASN A 570 -7.92 -32.64 -30.04
CA ASN A 570 -8.74 -33.77 -29.58
C ASN A 570 -8.90 -33.93 -28.06
N TYR A 571 -8.57 -32.92 -27.26
CA TYR A 571 -8.82 -32.91 -25.83
C TYR A 571 -9.02 -31.47 -25.33
N TYR A 572 -9.70 -31.29 -24.20
CA TYR A 572 -9.89 -29.97 -23.59
C TYR A 572 -8.60 -29.41 -22.98
N PRO A 573 -8.51 -28.08 -22.77
CA PRO A 573 -7.36 -27.46 -22.11
C PRO A 573 -7.07 -28.11 -20.77
N THR A 574 -5.80 -28.15 -20.40
CA THR A 574 -5.42 -28.48 -19.03
C THR A 574 -5.74 -27.32 -18.11
N TYR A 575 -5.58 -26.09 -18.57
CA TYR A 575 -5.85 -24.89 -17.78
C TYR A 575 -6.70 -23.88 -18.54
N VAL A 576 -7.69 -23.31 -17.86
CA VAL A 576 -8.45 -22.15 -18.32
C VAL A 576 -8.13 -21.01 -17.37
N LEU A 577 -7.44 -19.99 -17.84
CA LEU A 577 -6.99 -18.87 -17.02
C LEU A 577 -7.96 -17.70 -17.16
N VAL A 578 -8.47 -17.16 -16.05
CA VAL A 578 -9.47 -16.08 -16.05
C VAL A 578 -9.12 -14.96 -15.08
N ASP A 579 -9.55 -13.74 -15.42
CA ASP A 579 -9.67 -12.62 -14.49
C ASP A 579 -11.01 -12.66 -13.75
N PHE A 580 -11.02 -12.27 -12.48
CA PHE A 580 -12.21 -12.14 -11.64
C PHE A 580 -13.13 -13.36 -11.69
N TYR A 581 -12.62 -14.53 -11.33
CA TYR A 581 -13.34 -15.82 -11.39
C TYR A 581 -14.71 -15.82 -10.67
N THR A 582 -14.93 -14.88 -9.75
CA THR A 582 -16.20 -14.70 -9.04
C THR A 582 -17.32 -14.10 -9.89
N ALA A 583 -16.99 -13.49 -11.04
CA ALA A 583 -17.98 -12.98 -11.98
C ALA A 583 -18.89 -14.11 -12.50
N GLY A 584 -20.13 -13.77 -12.87
CA GLY A 584 -21.14 -14.78 -13.17
C GLY A 584 -21.52 -15.69 -11.99
N ASN A 585 -21.19 -15.30 -10.74
CA ASN A 585 -21.39 -16.15 -9.54
C ASN A 585 -20.64 -17.50 -9.64
N GLY A 586 -19.46 -17.50 -10.25
CA GLY A 586 -18.59 -18.68 -10.33
C GLY A 586 -18.98 -19.68 -11.41
N THR A 587 -19.68 -19.24 -12.46
CA THR A 587 -19.99 -20.05 -13.66
C THR A 587 -18.76 -20.73 -14.27
N VAL A 588 -17.58 -20.15 -14.08
CA VAL A 588 -16.30 -20.75 -14.47
C VAL A 588 -16.09 -22.16 -13.93
N PHE A 589 -16.58 -22.46 -12.71
CA PHE A 589 -16.48 -23.78 -12.10
C PHE A 589 -17.42 -24.80 -12.74
N GLU A 590 -18.58 -24.34 -13.23
CA GLU A 590 -19.51 -25.17 -13.98
C GLU A 590 -18.91 -25.55 -15.35
N ALA A 591 -18.30 -24.59 -16.04
CA ALA A 591 -17.65 -24.84 -17.34
C ALA A 591 -16.56 -25.93 -17.25
N VAL A 592 -15.66 -25.85 -16.26
CA VAL A 592 -14.63 -26.87 -16.08
C VAL A 592 -15.19 -28.21 -15.59
N ALA A 593 -16.29 -28.21 -14.86
CA ALA A 593 -16.97 -29.46 -14.48
C ALA A 593 -17.57 -30.15 -15.72
N GLN A 594 -18.15 -29.40 -16.66
CA GLN A 594 -18.65 -29.93 -17.94
C GLN A 594 -17.51 -30.53 -18.77
N MET A 595 -16.39 -29.82 -18.93
CA MET A 595 -15.21 -30.34 -19.66
C MET A 595 -14.63 -31.60 -19.02
N ASN A 596 -14.67 -31.68 -17.69
CA ASN A 596 -14.24 -32.87 -16.97
C ASN A 596 -15.29 -33.99 -16.94
N GLY A 597 -16.55 -33.73 -17.30
CA GLY A 597 -17.63 -34.71 -17.17
C GLY A 597 -17.91 -35.11 -15.71
N VAL A 598 -17.86 -34.15 -14.79
CA VAL A 598 -18.17 -34.34 -13.36
C VAL A 598 -19.39 -33.51 -12.96
N ASN A 599 -20.11 -33.97 -11.93
CA ASN A 599 -21.27 -33.23 -11.44
C ASN A 599 -20.84 -31.93 -10.74
N TYR A 600 -21.39 -30.80 -11.18
CA TYR A 600 -21.24 -29.52 -10.51
C TYR A 600 -22.42 -29.25 -9.57
N VAL A 601 -22.11 -28.80 -8.35
CA VAL A 601 -23.10 -28.28 -7.41
C VAL A 601 -22.67 -26.87 -7.06
N SER A 602 -23.49 -25.89 -7.45
CA SER A 602 -23.23 -24.49 -7.13
C SER A 602 -23.12 -24.31 -5.61
N LYS A 603 -22.11 -23.55 -5.20
CA LYS A 603 -21.87 -23.18 -3.81
C LYS A 603 -21.64 -21.67 -3.71
N PRO A 604 -21.99 -21.05 -2.56
CA PRO A 604 -21.64 -19.66 -2.31
C PRO A 604 -20.12 -19.46 -2.41
N LEU A 605 -19.73 -18.39 -3.10
CA LEU A 605 -18.33 -17.99 -3.21
C LEU A 605 -17.89 -17.15 -2.01
N SER A 606 -16.58 -17.11 -1.81
CA SER A 606 -15.94 -16.24 -0.84
C SER A 606 -16.19 -14.77 -1.19
N LYS A 607 -16.40 -13.95 -0.17
CA LYS A 607 -16.66 -12.52 -0.36
C LYS A 607 -15.37 -11.80 -0.80
N PRO A 608 -15.49 -10.68 -1.56
CA PRO A 608 -14.35 -9.81 -1.83
C PRO A 608 -13.59 -9.50 -0.56
N SER A 609 -12.26 -9.60 -0.63
CA SER A 609 -11.40 -9.38 0.52
C SER A 609 -11.47 -7.90 0.92
N SER A 610 -12.05 -7.61 2.08
CA SER A 610 -11.85 -6.29 2.71
C SER A 610 -10.38 -6.20 3.11
N LYS A 611 -9.60 -5.27 2.55
CA LYS A 611 -8.14 -5.20 2.78
C LYS A 611 -7.82 -5.27 4.30
N SER A 612 -6.98 -6.26 4.66
CA SER A 612 -6.51 -6.74 5.98
C SER A 612 -7.30 -7.87 6.68
N GLN A 613 -6.82 -9.11 6.51
CA GLN A 613 -6.89 -10.16 7.54
C GLN A 613 -5.50 -10.80 7.70
N GLU A 614 -4.81 -10.44 8.79
CA GLU A 614 -3.97 -11.39 9.51
C GLU A 614 -4.90 -12.49 10.08
N SER A 615 -4.46 -13.75 9.97
CA SER A 615 -5.11 -14.92 10.59
C SER A 615 -4.90 -14.88 12.12
N SER A 616 -5.74 -15.40 13.03
CA SER A 616 -6.87 -16.34 13.01
C SER A 616 -7.64 -16.20 14.34
N ALA A 617 -8.94 -16.56 14.39
CA ALA A 617 -9.57 -17.37 15.46
C ALA A 617 -11.09 -17.51 15.29
N GLN A 618 -11.50 -18.75 15.00
CA GLN A 618 -12.66 -19.51 15.48
C GLN A 618 -14.04 -18.84 15.67
N THR A 619 -14.97 -19.30 14.85
CA THR A 619 -16.42 -19.10 14.90
C THR A 619 -17.04 -19.73 16.16
N TYR A 620 -17.72 -18.94 16.98
CA TYR A 620 -18.82 -19.41 17.82
C TYR A 620 -20.12 -18.80 17.32
N THR A 621 -21.07 -19.66 16.95
CA THR A 621 -22.44 -19.28 16.59
C THR A 621 -23.19 -18.78 17.82
N ALA A 622 -23.85 -17.63 17.73
CA ALA A 622 -24.81 -17.17 18.74
C ALA A 622 -26.19 -16.92 18.12
N PRO A 623 -27.28 -17.21 18.85
CA PRO A 623 -28.64 -17.33 18.31
C PRO A 623 -29.35 -15.98 18.17
N THR A 624 -30.22 -15.94 17.16
CA THR A 624 -31.44 -15.12 16.98
C THR A 624 -31.71 -13.94 17.94
N LEU A 625 -31.54 -12.72 17.40
CA LEU A 625 -32.54 -11.65 17.25
C LEU A 625 -33.69 -11.50 18.28
N ALA A 626 -33.45 -11.68 19.58
CA ALA A 626 -34.45 -11.37 20.61
C ALA A 626 -33.89 -10.57 21.82
N MET A 627 -32.58 -10.38 21.91
CA MET A 627 -31.95 -9.76 23.10
C MET A 627 -31.62 -8.26 22.93
N CYS A 628 -31.66 -7.72 21.70
CA CYS A 628 -31.35 -6.31 21.42
C CYS A 628 -32.45 -5.31 21.82
N MET A 629 -33.61 -5.76 22.26
CA MET A 629 -34.72 -4.88 22.67
C MET A 629 -34.77 -4.57 24.17
N ALA A 630 -33.92 -5.21 25.00
CA ALA A 630 -33.94 -5.01 26.46
C ALA A 630 -32.93 -3.98 26.98
N VAL A 631 -31.95 -3.55 26.17
CA VAL A 631 -30.89 -2.60 26.61
C VAL A 631 -31.25 -1.14 26.29
N LEU A 632 -32.26 -0.90 25.45
CA LEU A 632 -32.76 0.43 25.11
C LEU A 632 -33.67 1.06 26.19
N PHE A 633 -33.93 0.38 27.30
CA PHE A 633 -34.84 0.87 28.35
C PHE A 633 -34.15 1.33 29.65
N VAL A 634 -32.82 1.19 29.78
CA VAL A 634 -32.09 1.49 31.05
C VAL A 634 -31.24 2.77 31.00
N THR A 635 -31.04 3.39 29.83
CA THR A 635 -30.21 4.61 29.71
C THR A 635 -30.98 5.94 29.78
N VAL A 636 -32.31 5.92 29.96
CA VAL A 636 -33.13 7.15 30.04
C VAL A 636 -33.41 7.60 31.49
N LEU A 637 -32.90 6.91 32.51
CA LEU A 637 -33.18 7.23 33.93
C LEU A 637 -31.98 7.63 34.80
N THR A 638 -30.84 8.01 34.21
CA THR A 638 -29.70 8.56 34.97
C THR A 638 -29.27 9.96 34.53
N TRP A 639 -30.21 10.74 33.99
CA TRP A 639 -30.16 12.20 33.94
C TRP A 639 -31.30 12.79 34.78
N MET A 640 -31.20 12.61 36.10
CA MET A 640 -31.71 13.48 37.17
C MET A 640 -30.74 13.43 38.34
#